data_AF-A0ABD3RXA1-F1
#
_entry.id   AF-A0ABD3RXA1-F1
#
_cell.length_a   1.000
_cell.length_b   1.000
_cell.length_c   1.000
_cell.angle_alpha   90.00
_cell.angle_beta   90.00
_cell.angle_gamma   90.00
#
_symmetry.space_group_name_H-M   'P 1'
#
loop_
_entity.id
_entity.type
_entity.pdbx_description
1 polymer ?
#
loop_
_entity_poly.entity_id
_entity_poly.type
_entity_poly.pdbx_seq_one_letter_code
_entity_poly.pdbx_strand_id
1 'polypeptide(L)'
;MKLGAGIVMAYYYLSSPSSRAYAFLLLPAVSSSSRATTTTTTTRGIEAGRMDAVAYVSRRHRPSPSSRSASSSSSSSSSGGGGTTMNNAIGGVVLGGGGSTMTTTGRYGGKILLLPPPPSNAIARYRCSRSSPPSTTRTRLLSTLTNDGASSVTTLEDPDDDIAVVEVKVGEEEEEEDLPTNENDIELLKIRHTTAHVMAMAVQRTYPEAQVTIGPWIDNGFYYDFFFPEVTNDETGEVVPSRKLNDDDLKRIKKVMDGIISKDYPIMREEVSRDEARRRIEATNEPFKLEILDSIKTEPITIYSIGDEWWDLCAGPHVDSTGKLPRKGILLESVAGAYWRGNEEREMLQRIYGTAWRDANQLKLYKKRMEEARKRDHRVLGKKLDLFSIQEDAGGGLVFWHPKGSTVRRKIEDFWKEQHLEQDYDLVYTPHIANLDLWKTSGHFDFYREGMFDQMDVENEVYQIKPMNCPFHCLMFKDGIRSYRELPFRWAELGTVYRYERSGTLHGLMRVRGFTQDDAHIFCLPEQLQDEIVGVLKLTKSILSRFGFDKYELMISTRPEKSVGNDQIWEDATKALVGALDELGWKYGTDEGGGAFYGPKIDLKIKDAIGRTWQCSTIQCDFNLPERFDLEYISAEGTRERPIMVHRAIFGSIERFFGILIENTAGDFPFWLAPVQMKLLPVTDAAYDYCKKVAAKANRLGLRVEVDRGSERLAKQIRNAEQSRIPIMSVVGMKELEEGTLAVRSRKLGDLGSFAVDDLLEELKRCDGAAEEMTKLGVAPAKSEMKSSSA
;
A
#
# COMPACT_ATOMS: atom_id res chain seq x y z
N MET A 1 -28.63 61.56 17.32
CA MET A 1 -27.62 61.46 16.24
C MET A 1 -26.64 60.36 16.63
N LYS A 2 -26.38 59.43 15.70
CA LYS A 2 -25.47 58.24 15.65
C LYS A 2 -24.45 58.10 16.81
N LEU A 3 -24.50 57.03 17.62
CA LEU A 3 -23.90 55.68 17.45
C LEU A 3 -22.39 55.73 17.18
N GLY A 4 -21.48 55.12 17.96
CA GLY A 4 -21.60 54.27 19.15
C GLY A 4 -20.20 54.08 19.76
N ALA A 5 -20.14 54.00 21.10
CA ALA A 5 -18.92 53.81 21.89
C ALA A 5 -18.83 52.36 22.41
N GLY A 6 -17.60 51.88 22.57
CA GLY A 6 -17.26 50.48 22.85
C GLY A 6 -17.43 49.99 24.29
N ILE A 7 -17.21 48.68 24.46
CA ILE A 7 -17.08 47.94 25.72
C ILE A 7 -16.14 46.75 25.39
N VAL A 8 -14.83 46.82 25.72
CA VAL A 8 -14.16 46.33 26.95
C VAL A 8 -14.42 44.86 27.28
N MET A 9 -13.36 44.05 27.09
CA MET A 9 -13.19 42.69 27.62
C MET A 9 -13.16 42.68 29.16
N ALA A 10 -13.79 41.68 29.76
CA ALA A 10 -13.50 41.25 31.13
C ALA A 10 -13.50 39.72 31.23
N TYR A 11 -12.36 39.17 31.64
CA TYR A 11 -12.19 37.79 32.08
C TYR A 11 -12.94 37.55 33.40
N TYR A 12 -13.60 36.40 33.54
CA TYR A 12 -13.93 35.82 34.85
C TYR A 12 -13.78 34.29 34.83
N TYR A 13 -12.76 33.83 35.56
CA TYR A 13 -12.72 32.52 36.22
C TYR A 13 -13.70 32.55 37.41
N LEU A 14 -14.46 31.48 37.68
CA LEU A 14 -14.94 31.06 39.01
C LEU A 14 -15.68 29.70 38.95
N SER A 15 -15.04 28.67 39.53
CA SER A 15 -15.55 27.62 40.43
C SER A 15 -17.05 27.18 40.43
N SER A 16 -17.26 25.87 40.16
CA SER A 16 -18.20 24.83 40.71
C SER A 16 -19.05 25.15 41.98
N PRO A 17 -20.10 24.37 42.39
CA PRO A 17 -20.96 23.33 41.75
C PRO A 17 -22.48 23.58 41.95
N SER A 18 -23.35 22.78 41.29
CA SER A 18 -24.48 22.02 41.90
C SER A 18 -25.68 21.78 40.96
N SER A 19 -26.00 20.49 40.82
CA SER A 19 -27.31 19.84 40.69
C SER A 19 -28.49 20.63 40.11
N ARG A 20 -29.09 20.12 39.03
CA ARG A 20 -30.55 20.05 38.88
C ARG A 20 -30.98 19.00 37.84
N ALA A 21 -31.69 18.01 38.35
CA ALA A 21 -32.47 17.04 37.62
C ALA A 21 -33.54 17.73 36.75
N TYR A 22 -33.84 17.17 35.59
CA TYR A 22 -35.09 17.44 34.88
C TYR A 22 -35.82 16.14 34.57
N ALA A 23 -36.99 16.04 35.19
CA ALA A 23 -37.99 15.02 34.95
C ALA A 23 -38.76 15.32 33.65
N PHE A 24 -39.05 14.26 32.91
CA PHE A 24 -40.03 14.24 31.82
C PHE A 24 -41.44 14.38 32.38
N LEU A 25 -42.27 15.24 31.76
CA LEU A 25 -43.73 15.07 31.75
C LEU A 25 -44.37 15.74 30.54
N LEU A 26 -45.36 15.02 30.02
CA LEU A 26 -46.04 15.11 28.73
C LEU A 26 -47.26 16.05 28.71
N LEU A 27 -47.51 16.62 27.52
CA LEU A 27 -48.82 16.99 26.91
C LEU A 27 -49.58 18.21 27.52
N PRO A 28 -50.59 18.84 26.84
CA PRO A 28 -51.33 18.43 25.63
C PRO A 28 -51.61 19.54 24.56
N ALA A 29 -52.35 19.13 23.52
CA ALA A 29 -52.80 19.86 22.33
C ALA A 29 -54.01 20.81 22.52
N VAL A 30 -54.26 21.67 21.51
CA VAL A 30 -55.54 21.85 20.74
C VAL A 30 -55.82 23.33 20.30
N SER A 31 -55.90 23.50 18.96
CA SER A 31 -56.69 24.39 18.08
C SER A 31 -56.95 25.90 18.35
N SER A 32 -56.80 26.77 17.34
CA SER A 32 -57.88 27.12 16.36
C SER A 32 -57.64 28.41 15.52
N SER A 33 -58.07 28.37 14.23
CA SER A 33 -58.48 29.47 13.32
C SER A 33 -57.38 30.43 12.74
N SER A 34 -57.41 30.95 11.51
CA SER A 34 -58.45 31.13 10.48
C SER A 34 -57.86 31.44 9.06
N ARG A 35 -58.62 31.04 8.00
CA ARG A 35 -58.82 31.58 6.62
C ARG A 35 -57.62 32.22 5.85
N ALA A 36 -57.37 31.94 4.56
CA ALA A 36 -58.25 32.28 3.43
C ALA A 36 -57.69 31.78 2.06
N THR A 37 -58.61 31.42 1.14
CA THR A 37 -58.60 31.61 -0.35
C THR A 37 -57.48 30.95 -1.21
N THR A 38 -57.70 30.23 -2.32
CA THR A 38 -58.82 30.13 -3.28
C THR A 38 -58.59 28.91 -4.23
N THR A 39 -59.66 28.18 -4.59
CA THR A 39 -60.02 27.57 -5.92
C THR A 39 -58.93 26.84 -6.76
N THR A 40 -59.13 25.66 -7.38
CA THR A 40 -60.34 24.94 -7.86
C THR A 40 -59.93 23.50 -8.26
N THR A 41 -60.75 22.52 -7.84
CA THR A 41 -61.33 21.37 -8.59
C THR A 41 -60.46 20.67 -9.67
N THR A 42 -60.23 19.35 -9.65
CA THR A 42 -61.21 18.33 -10.10
C THR A 42 -60.83 16.90 -9.66
N THR A 43 -61.74 16.27 -8.88
CA THR A 43 -62.31 14.88 -8.95
C THR A 43 -61.72 13.91 -9.99
N ARG A 44 -61.53 12.60 -9.81
CA ARG A 44 -62.17 11.43 -9.13
C ARG A 44 -61.07 10.34 -9.07
N GLY A 45 -61.03 9.29 -8.25
CA GLY A 45 -62.00 8.59 -7.42
C GLY A 45 -61.59 7.10 -7.39
N ILE A 46 -61.29 6.60 -6.18
CA ILE A 46 -61.62 5.28 -5.61
C ILE A 46 -61.35 4.01 -6.46
N GLU A 47 -60.45 3.16 -5.98
CA GLU A 47 -60.80 1.77 -5.66
C GLU A 47 -59.87 1.16 -4.61
N ALA A 48 -60.48 0.38 -3.71
CA ALA A 48 -59.90 -0.23 -2.52
C ALA A 48 -59.48 -1.68 -2.79
N GLY A 49 -58.50 -2.20 -2.04
CA GLY A 49 -58.41 -3.65 -1.84
C GLY A 49 -57.04 -4.22 -1.48
N ARG A 50 -56.89 -4.53 -0.18
CA ARG A 50 -56.12 -5.64 0.43
C ARG A 50 -54.59 -5.74 0.22
N MET A 51 -53.87 -5.63 1.33
CA MET A 51 -52.76 -6.54 1.63
C MET A 51 -52.82 -6.98 3.10
N ASP A 52 -52.86 -8.30 3.27
CA ASP A 52 -52.84 -9.03 4.52
C ASP A 52 -51.47 -8.94 5.22
N ALA A 53 -51.52 -8.82 6.53
CA ALA A 53 -50.38 -9.01 7.42
C ALA A 53 -50.18 -10.51 7.68
N VAL A 54 -48.94 -11.00 7.59
CA VAL A 54 -48.55 -12.31 8.14
C VAL A 54 -47.30 -12.15 8.99
N ALA A 55 -47.41 -12.75 10.18
CA ALA A 55 -46.55 -12.66 11.34
C ALA A 55 -45.20 -13.37 11.19
N TYR A 56 -44.19 -12.81 11.87
CA TYR A 56 -42.93 -13.48 12.20
C TYR A 56 -43.12 -14.29 13.49
N VAL A 57 -42.88 -15.60 13.43
CA VAL A 57 -42.93 -16.52 14.58
C VAL A 57 -41.53 -16.67 15.18
N SER A 58 -41.39 -16.27 16.44
CA SER A 58 -40.30 -16.64 17.34
C SER A 58 -40.65 -17.94 18.08
N ARG A 59 -39.74 -18.91 18.13
CA ARG A 59 -39.86 -20.09 19.00
C ARG A 59 -38.67 -20.21 19.95
N ARG A 60 -39.04 -20.44 21.21
CA ARG A 60 -38.24 -20.61 22.43
C ARG A 60 -37.66 -22.03 22.56
N HIS A 61 -36.40 -22.08 23.01
CA HIS A 61 -35.83 -22.81 24.17
C HIS A 61 -36.16 -24.28 24.55
N ARG A 62 -35.05 -24.96 24.91
CA ARG A 62 -34.77 -26.08 25.88
C ARG A 62 -34.83 -27.54 25.39
N PRO A 63 -34.13 -28.50 26.06
CA PRO A 63 -32.90 -28.45 26.87
C PRO A 63 -31.87 -29.57 26.54
N SER A 64 -30.72 -29.53 27.23
CA SER A 64 -29.62 -30.51 27.26
C SER A 64 -29.99 -31.86 27.92
N PRO A 65 -29.13 -32.88 27.75
CA PRO A 65 -28.81 -33.80 28.84
C PRO A 65 -27.29 -34.00 29.07
N SER A 66 -26.98 -34.33 30.32
CA SER A 66 -25.65 -34.56 30.89
C SER A 66 -25.24 -36.04 30.94
N SER A 67 -23.92 -36.28 30.87
CA SER A 67 -23.10 -37.28 31.59
C SER A 67 -23.32 -38.80 31.44
N ARG A 68 -22.24 -39.52 31.07
CA ARG A 68 -21.65 -40.77 31.64
C ARG A 68 -20.88 -41.52 30.52
N SER A 69 -19.55 -41.54 30.52
CA SER A 69 -18.61 -42.46 31.21
C SER A 69 -18.34 -43.78 30.46
N ALA A 70 -17.04 -44.10 30.35
CA ALA A 70 -16.39 -45.43 30.32
C ALA A 70 -15.89 -46.02 28.98
N SER A 71 -14.56 -45.93 28.82
CA SER A 71 -13.57 -47.02 28.65
C SER A 71 -13.52 -47.96 27.43
N SER A 72 -12.27 -48.10 26.93
CA SER A 72 -11.61 -49.33 26.38
C SER A 72 -12.13 -49.90 25.05
N SER A 73 -11.37 -50.55 24.16
CA SER A 73 -9.94 -50.79 23.91
C SER A 73 -9.88 -51.59 22.58
N SER A 74 -8.77 -51.46 21.86
CA SER A 74 -8.09 -52.51 21.06
C SER A 74 -8.77 -53.23 19.86
N SER A 75 -8.02 -53.17 18.75
CA SER A 75 -7.51 -54.29 17.93
C SER A 75 -8.34 -54.93 16.79
N SER A 76 -7.80 -54.71 15.59
CA SER A 76 -7.28 -55.71 14.61
C SER A 76 -8.19 -56.51 13.68
N SER A 77 -7.74 -56.51 12.41
CA SER A 77 -7.73 -57.63 11.43
C SER A 77 -9.07 -58.01 10.80
N SER A 78 -9.22 -58.46 9.55
CA SER A 78 -8.35 -58.68 8.37
C SER A 78 -9.22 -59.30 7.26
N SER A 79 -8.61 -59.56 6.10
CA SER A 79 -9.06 -60.39 4.95
C SER A 79 -9.94 -59.67 3.93
N GLY A 80 -9.72 -59.77 2.61
CA GLY A 80 -8.84 -60.55 1.72
C GLY A 80 -9.30 -60.20 0.28
N GLY A 81 -8.60 -60.42 -0.83
CA GLY A 81 -7.37 -61.11 -1.20
C GLY A 81 -7.27 -61.16 -2.74
N GLY A 82 -6.08 -61.50 -3.25
CA GLY A 82 -5.77 -61.90 -4.65
C GLY A 82 -5.47 -60.73 -5.60
N GLY A 83 -4.26 -60.51 -6.15
CA GLY A 83 -3.30 -61.42 -6.79
C GLY A 83 -3.43 -61.28 -8.32
N THR A 84 -2.43 -61.18 -9.20
CA THR A 84 -0.97 -61.49 -9.15
C THR A 84 -0.36 -61.01 -10.51
N THR A 85 0.83 -60.37 -10.49
CA THR A 85 2.04 -60.51 -11.41
C THR A 85 1.91 -60.56 -12.95
N MET A 86 2.90 -60.26 -13.82
CA MET A 86 4.20 -59.55 -13.85
C MET A 86 4.61 -59.45 -15.35
N ASN A 87 5.42 -58.43 -15.67
CA ASN A 87 6.33 -58.20 -16.81
C ASN A 87 6.72 -59.35 -17.78
N ASN A 88 6.79 -59.05 -19.09
CA ASN A 88 8.07 -58.93 -19.83
C ASN A 88 7.92 -58.47 -21.30
N ALA A 89 8.97 -57.84 -21.81
CA ALA A 89 9.13 -57.22 -23.13
C ALA A 89 9.53 -58.19 -24.27
N ILE A 90 9.42 -57.74 -25.53
CA ILE A 90 10.45 -57.71 -26.61
C ILE A 90 9.81 -57.47 -28.02
N GLY A 91 10.25 -56.39 -28.68
CA GLY A 91 10.72 -56.26 -30.08
C GLY A 91 9.94 -56.77 -31.31
N GLY A 92 9.83 -55.90 -32.34
CA GLY A 92 9.67 -56.33 -33.75
C GLY A 92 9.11 -55.26 -34.71
N VAL A 93 9.97 -54.72 -35.57
CA VAL A 93 9.66 -53.81 -36.71
C VAL A 93 9.39 -54.64 -37.97
N VAL A 94 8.35 -54.34 -38.77
CA VAL A 94 8.30 -54.48 -40.25
C VAL A 94 7.23 -53.55 -40.87
N LEU A 95 7.60 -52.92 -41.99
CA LEU A 95 6.84 -52.05 -42.90
C LEU A 95 5.77 -52.79 -43.73
N GLY A 96 4.71 -52.09 -44.16
CA GLY A 96 3.85 -52.57 -45.26
C GLY A 96 2.60 -51.73 -45.46
N GLY A 97 2.53 -51.02 -46.59
CA GLY A 97 1.47 -50.06 -46.92
C GLY A 97 0.16 -50.68 -47.44
N GLY A 98 -0.79 -49.79 -47.75
CA GLY A 98 -2.04 -50.14 -48.43
C GLY A 98 -3.20 -49.28 -47.95
N GLY A 99 -3.52 -48.22 -48.69
CA GLY A 99 -4.65 -47.36 -48.40
C GLY A 99 -5.99 -48.07 -48.56
N SER A 100 -7.00 -47.61 -47.82
CA SER A 100 -8.39 -47.54 -48.24
C SER A 100 -9.17 -46.62 -47.31
N THR A 101 -9.90 -45.72 -47.94
CA THR A 101 -10.83 -44.72 -47.43
C THR A 101 -11.88 -45.28 -46.46
N MET A 102 -12.10 -44.63 -45.32
CA MET A 102 -13.45 -44.37 -44.82
C MET A 102 -13.52 -43.02 -44.10
N THR A 103 -14.42 -42.19 -44.63
CA THR A 103 -14.89 -40.92 -44.09
C THR A 103 -15.63 -41.13 -42.77
N THR A 104 -15.18 -40.43 -41.72
CA THR A 104 -16.04 -40.05 -40.59
C THR A 104 -15.72 -38.61 -40.22
N THR A 105 -16.68 -37.72 -40.44
CA THR A 105 -16.65 -36.31 -40.05
C THR A 105 -16.62 -36.17 -38.53
N GLY A 106 -15.53 -35.64 -37.97
CA GLY A 106 -15.42 -35.23 -36.58
C GLY A 106 -15.09 -33.75 -36.47
N ARG A 107 -16.00 -32.96 -35.88
CA ARG A 107 -15.74 -31.58 -35.43
C ARG A 107 -14.69 -31.61 -34.31
N TYR A 108 -13.61 -30.85 -34.47
CA TYR A 108 -12.71 -30.52 -33.35
C TYR A 108 -12.60 -29.00 -33.21
N GLY A 109 -13.05 -28.51 -32.06
CA GLY A 109 -12.88 -27.12 -31.63
C GLY A 109 -11.41 -26.84 -31.34
N GLY A 110 -10.88 -25.76 -31.92
CA GLY A 110 -9.55 -25.26 -31.62
C GLY A 110 -9.53 -24.60 -30.24
N LYS A 111 -8.76 -25.17 -29.32
CA LYS A 111 -8.35 -24.49 -28.08
C LYS A 111 -7.26 -23.47 -28.41
N ILE A 112 -7.46 -22.21 -28.06
CA ILE A 112 -6.40 -21.20 -28.00
C ILE A 112 -6.00 -21.06 -26.53
N LEU A 113 -4.75 -21.43 -26.21
CA LEU A 113 -4.17 -21.18 -24.89
C LEU A 113 -3.86 -19.68 -24.75
N LEU A 114 -4.50 -19.02 -23.79
CA LEU A 114 -4.08 -17.71 -23.29
C LEU A 114 -2.85 -17.91 -22.40
N LEU A 115 -1.66 -17.70 -22.94
CA LEU A 115 -0.42 -17.56 -22.17
C LEU A 115 0.02 -16.09 -22.15
N PRO A 116 0.56 -15.58 -21.03
CA PRO A 116 1.21 -14.27 -21.00
C PRO A 116 2.49 -14.28 -21.85
N PRO A 117 2.97 -13.11 -22.31
CA PRO A 117 4.23 -13.03 -23.07
C PRO A 117 5.42 -13.50 -22.21
N PRO A 118 6.48 -14.06 -22.83
CA PRO A 118 7.69 -14.46 -22.12
C PRO A 118 8.45 -13.22 -21.59
N PRO A 119 9.35 -13.39 -20.59
CA PRO A 119 10.20 -12.30 -20.12
C PRO A 119 11.16 -11.81 -21.22
N SER A 120 11.72 -10.61 -21.02
CA SER A 120 12.68 -9.97 -21.92
C SER A 120 13.84 -10.94 -22.28
N ASN A 121 14.20 -10.95 -23.56
CA ASN A 121 15.15 -11.85 -24.24
C ASN A 121 14.66 -13.24 -24.69
N ALA A 122 13.37 -13.41 -25.00
CA ALA A 122 12.87 -14.62 -25.66
C ALA A 122 12.63 -14.43 -27.17
N ILE A 123 13.23 -15.30 -28.00
CA ILE A 123 12.87 -15.47 -29.41
C ILE A 123 11.51 -16.18 -29.48
N ALA A 124 10.46 -15.46 -29.92
CA ALA A 124 9.16 -16.06 -30.16
C ALA A 124 9.13 -16.71 -31.55
N ARG A 125 8.94 -18.03 -31.61
CA ARG A 125 8.69 -18.78 -32.86
C ARG A 125 7.20 -19.09 -32.96
N TYR A 126 6.53 -18.48 -33.94
CA TYR A 126 5.11 -18.75 -34.21
C TYR A 126 4.98 -19.83 -35.30
N ARG A 127 4.10 -20.82 -35.06
CA ARG A 127 3.80 -21.91 -35.99
C ARG A 127 2.39 -21.68 -36.56
N CYS A 128 2.25 -21.53 -37.87
CA CYS A 128 0.94 -21.38 -38.52
C CYS A 128 0.70 -22.57 -39.46
N SER A 129 -0.41 -23.30 -39.30
CA SER A 129 -0.82 -24.35 -40.25
C SER A 129 -1.73 -23.78 -41.34
N ARG A 130 -1.69 -24.39 -42.53
CA ARG A 130 -2.28 -23.90 -43.79
C ARG A 130 -3.82 -23.94 -43.89
N SER A 131 -4.59 -24.06 -42.81
CA SER A 131 -6.06 -24.22 -42.90
C SER A 131 -6.86 -22.91 -43.02
N SER A 132 -6.26 -21.80 -43.49
CA SER A 132 -6.96 -20.53 -43.76
C SER A 132 -6.55 -19.94 -45.12
N PRO A 133 -7.45 -19.28 -45.87
CA PRO A 133 -7.20 -18.87 -47.25
C PRO A 133 -6.05 -17.85 -47.38
N PRO A 134 -5.28 -17.85 -48.49
CA PRO A 134 -3.84 -17.58 -48.43
C PRO A 134 -3.38 -16.12 -48.61
N SER A 135 -4.26 -15.11 -48.62
CA SER A 135 -3.84 -13.73 -48.92
C SER A 135 -4.17 -12.69 -47.84
N THR A 136 -5.22 -12.90 -47.04
CA THR A 136 -5.69 -11.85 -46.11
C THR A 136 -5.06 -11.97 -44.72
N THR A 137 -4.87 -13.19 -44.19
CA THR A 137 -4.36 -13.39 -42.83
C THR A 137 -2.87 -13.11 -42.68
N ARG A 138 -2.07 -13.45 -43.71
CA ARG A 138 -0.61 -13.27 -43.71
C ARG A 138 -0.23 -11.78 -43.75
N THR A 139 -0.90 -11.00 -44.58
CA THR A 139 -0.69 -9.54 -44.71
C THR A 139 -1.22 -8.77 -43.50
N ARG A 140 -2.32 -9.23 -42.88
CA ARG A 140 -2.88 -8.59 -41.68
C ARG A 140 -1.98 -8.79 -40.45
N LEU A 141 -1.44 -10.00 -40.26
CA LEU A 141 -0.52 -10.31 -39.16
C LEU A 141 0.79 -9.48 -39.26
N LEU A 142 1.34 -9.35 -40.47
CA LEU A 142 2.54 -8.54 -40.75
C LEU A 142 2.29 -7.04 -40.53
N SER A 143 1.07 -6.55 -40.81
CA SER A 143 0.70 -5.14 -40.58
C SER A 143 0.44 -4.78 -39.11
N THR A 144 0.00 -5.74 -38.28
CA THR A 144 -0.15 -5.52 -36.83
C THR A 144 1.19 -5.58 -36.11
N LEU A 145 2.09 -6.48 -36.51
CA LEU A 145 3.40 -6.65 -35.84
C LEU A 145 4.39 -5.50 -36.13
N THR A 146 4.23 -4.78 -37.24
CA THR A 146 5.08 -3.62 -37.60
C THR A 146 4.64 -2.30 -36.96
N ASN A 147 3.39 -2.19 -36.49
CA ASN A 147 2.88 -0.98 -35.82
C ASN A 147 3.16 -0.95 -34.30
N ASP A 148 3.60 -2.07 -33.71
CA ASP A 148 3.84 -2.22 -32.26
C ASP A 148 5.35 -2.26 -31.89
N GLY A 149 6.23 -1.67 -32.70
CA GLY A 149 7.63 -1.44 -32.32
C GLY A 149 8.61 -2.60 -32.56
N ALA A 150 8.30 -3.55 -33.44
CA ALA A 150 9.27 -4.55 -33.89
C ALA A 150 10.36 -3.90 -34.77
N SER A 151 11.64 -4.15 -34.46
CA SER A 151 12.77 -3.53 -35.16
C SER A 151 13.08 -4.19 -36.52
N SER A 152 12.71 -5.46 -36.70
CA SER A 152 12.77 -6.17 -37.99
C SER A 152 11.97 -7.48 -37.93
N VAL A 153 11.33 -7.86 -39.04
CA VAL A 153 10.69 -9.17 -39.22
C VAL A 153 11.38 -9.88 -40.40
N THR A 154 11.92 -11.07 -40.16
CA THR A 154 12.57 -11.88 -41.21
C THR A 154 11.82 -13.20 -41.38
N THR A 155 11.49 -13.54 -42.63
CA THR A 155 10.95 -14.85 -43.02
C THR A 155 12.07 -15.72 -43.55
N LEU A 156 12.29 -16.88 -42.92
CA LEU A 156 13.15 -17.93 -43.45
C LEU A 156 12.27 -19.02 -44.08
N GLU A 157 12.57 -19.40 -45.32
CA GLU A 157 11.94 -20.53 -46.00
C GLU A 157 12.86 -21.75 -45.85
N ASP A 158 12.35 -22.82 -45.24
CA ASP A 158 13.03 -24.11 -45.15
C ASP A 158 12.58 -24.97 -46.35
N PRO A 159 13.50 -25.51 -47.19
CA PRO A 159 13.11 -26.22 -48.42
C PRO A 159 12.40 -27.57 -48.20
N ASP A 160 12.50 -28.16 -47.00
CA ASP A 160 12.06 -29.54 -46.74
C ASP A 160 11.01 -29.71 -45.62
N ASP A 161 10.51 -28.62 -45.03
CA ASP A 161 9.43 -28.69 -44.03
C ASP A 161 8.42 -27.55 -44.21
N ASP A 162 7.12 -27.90 -44.28
CA ASP A 162 5.99 -27.05 -44.67
C ASP A 162 5.60 -26.03 -43.56
N ILE A 163 6.58 -25.29 -43.02
CA ILE A 163 6.48 -24.40 -41.85
C ILE A 163 7.10 -23.02 -42.19
N ALA A 164 6.30 -21.96 -42.12
CA ALA A 164 6.82 -20.59 -42.11
C ALA A 164 7.21 -20.18 -40.67
N VAL A 165 8.49 -19.94 -40.42
CA VAL A 165 8.99 -19.40 -39.15
C VAL A 165 9.08 -17.89 -39.27
N VAL A 166 8.36 -17.17 -38.40
CA VAL A 166 8.45 -15.71 -38.28
C VAL A 166 9.27 -15.40 -37.03
N GLU A 167 10.47 -14.84 -37.23
CA GLU A 167 11.27 -14.30 -36.14
C GLU A 167 10.90 -12.83 -35.91
N VAL A 168 10.43 -12.53 -34.69
CA VAL A 168 10.17 -11.17 -34.23
C VAL A 168 11.26 -10.78 -33.24
N LYS A 169 12.10 -9.81 -33.61
CA LYS A 169 12.96 -9.11 -32.65
C LYS A 169 12.13 -8.03 -31.97
N VAL A 170 11.75 -8.28 -30.72
CA VAL A 170 11.24 -7.25 -29.82
C VAL A 170 12.43 -6.35 -29.48
N GLY A 171 12.28 -5.03 -29.63
CA GLY A 171 13.33 -4.07 -29.28
C GLY A 171 13.78 -4.28 -27.84
N GLU A 172 15.08 -4.12 -27.60
CA GLU A 172 15.66 -4.11 -26.26
C GLU A 172 14.86 -3.13 -25.39
N GLU A 173 14.30 -3.59 -24.27
CA GLU A 173 13.91 -2.68 -23.20
C GLU A 173 15.20 -1.90 -22.87
N GLU A 174 15.18 -0.58 -23.06
CA GLU A 174 16.28 0.28 -22.61
C GLU A 174 16.56 -0.12 -21.16
N GLU A 175 17.75 -0.68 -20.88
CA GLU A 175 18.18 -0.94 -19.51
C GLU A 175 17.91 0.34 -18.72
N GLU A 176 17.03 0.22 -17.72
CA GLU A 176 16.52 1.37 -16.98
C GLU A 176 17.71 1.94 -16.17
N GLU A 177 18.44 2.89 -16.77
CA GLU A 177 19.68 3.46 -16.21
C GLU A 177 19.39 3.94 -14.79
N ASP A 178 19.99 3.30 -13.79
CA ASP A 178 19.67 3.65 -12.40
C ASP A 178 20.28 5.00 -12.05
N LEU A 179 19.46 5.91 -11.50
CA LEU A 179 19.94 7.22 -11.13
C LEU A 179 20.82 7.07 -9.88
N PRO A 180 22.03 7.66 -9.86
CA PRO A 180 22.90 7.59 -8.69
C PRO A 180 22.23 8.25 -7.47
N THR A 181 22.33 7.59 -6.32
CA THR A 181 21.94 8.12 -5.01
C THR A 181 23.16 8.73 -4.31
N ASN A 182 22.94 9.49 -3.24
CA ASN A 182 24.05 10.06 -2.45
C ASN A 182 24.96 8.99 -1.83
N GLU A 183 24.40 7.84 -1.48
CA GLU A 183 25.13 6.74 -0.84
C GLU A 183 26.15 6.12 -1.79
N ASN A 184 25.79 6.03 -3.08
CA ASN A 184 26.62 5.41 -4.10
C ASN A 184 27.54 6.43 -4.80
N ASP A 185 27.41 7.71 -4.48
CA ASP A 185 28.10 8.78 -5.21
C ASP A 185 28.41 10.02 -4.36
N ILE A 186 29.64 10.07 -3.85
CA ILE A 186 30.12 11.17 -3.00
C ILE A 186 30.24 12.49 -3.77
N GLU A 187 30.45 12.47 -5.09
CA GLU A 187 30.53 13.68 -5.89
C GLU A 187 29.14 14.30 -6.05
N LEU A 188 28.12 13.48 -6.28
CA LEU A 188 26.73 13.93 -6.35
C LEU A 188 26.26 14.50 -5.00
N LEU A 189 26.67 13.89 -3.89
CA LEU A 189 26.44 14.42 -2.55
C LEU A 189 27.04 15.83 -2.41
N LYS A 190 28.31 16.02 -2.80
CA LYS A 190 28.98 17.34 -2.82
C LYS A 190 28.24 18.35 -3.69
N ILE A 191 27.76 17.94 -4.87
CA ILE A 191 27.00 18.79 -5.79
C ILE A 191 25.70 19.26 -5.13
N ARG A 192 24.90 18.34 -4.57
CA ARG A 192 23.61 18.65 -3.94
C ARG A 192 23.78 19.56 -2.72
N HIS A 193 24.73 19.22 -1.87
CA HIS A 193 25.01 20.00 -0.67
C HIS A 193 25.50 21.42 -0.99
N THR A 194 26.41 21.55 -1.96
CA THR A 194 26.86 22.86 -2.42
C THR A 194 25.74 23.64 -3.12
N THR A 195 24.86 22.96 -3.84
CA THR A 195 23.69 23.62 -4.45
C THR A 195 22.74 24.17 -3.39
N ALA A 196 22.58 23.47 -2.25
CA ALA A 196 21.81 23.97 -1.11
C ALA A 196 22.39 25.28 -0.57
N HIS A 197 23.71 25.38 -0.40
CA HIS A 197 24.37 26.62 0.03
C HIS A 197 24.25 27.75 -1.01
N VAL A 198 24.42 27.43 -2.30
CA VAL A 198 24.21 28.40 -3.38
C VAL A 198 22.77 28.89 -3.42
N MET A 199 21.79 28.02 -3.12
CA MET A 199 20.39 28.41 -2.97
C MET A 199 20.20 29.34 -1.77
N ALA A 200 20.79 29.03 -0.62
CA ALA A 200 20.71 29.88 0.57
C ALA A 200 21.28 31.28 0.33
N MET A 201 22.48 31.36 -0.26
CA MET A 201 23.08 32.62 -0.70
C MET A 201 22.19 33.37 -1.70
N ALA A 202 21.59 32.66 -2.66
CA ALA A 202 20.69 33.27 -3.65
C ALA A 202 19.41 33.83 -3.01
N VAL A 203 18.84 33.12 -2.03
CA VAL A 203 17.66 33.59 -1.29
C VAL A 203 18.01 34.86 -0.52
N GLN A 204 19.09 34.90 0.26
CA GLN A 204 19.47 36.09 1.03
C GLN A 204 19.85 37.27 0.12
N ARG A 205 20.44 37.04 -1.05
CA ARG A 205 20.66 38.10 -2.06
C ARG A 205 19.36 38.66 -2.64
N THR A 206 18.34 37.81 -2.77
CA THR A 206 17.05 38.22 -3.33
C THR A 206 16.17 38.88 -2.25
N TYR A 207 16.24 38.37 -1.03
CA TYR A 207 15.46 38.76 0.15
C TYR A 207 16.40 38.91 1.36
N PRO A 208 16.98 40.10 1.57
CA PRO A 208 17.95 40.34 2.65
C PRO A 208 17.41 40.10 4.06
N GLU A 209 16.09 40.14 4.24
CA GLU A 209 15.39 39.85 5.48
C GLU A 209 15.32 38.35 5.82
N ALA A 210 15.63 37.46 4.87
CA ALA A 210 15.56 36.03 5.07
C ALA A 210 16.72 35.53 5.96
N GLN A 211 16.38 34.77 6.98
CA GLN A 211 17.36 34.06 7.81
C GLN A 211 17.45 32.60 7.39
N VAL A 212 18.68 32.11 7.22
CA VAL A 212 18.95 30.72 6.86
C VAL A 212 19.02 29.86 8.11
N THR A 213 18.53 28.63 8.03
CA THR A 213 18.51 27.70 9.16
C THR A 213 19.24 26.39 8.84
N ILE A 214 18.53 25.36 8.37
CA ILE A 214 19.08 24.02 8.08
C ILE A 214 18.82 23.66 6.62
N GLY A 215 19.85 23.15 5.93
CA GLY A 215 19.74 22.74 4.53
C GLY A 215 20.52 21.49 4.15
N PRO A 216 20.03 20.29 4.50
CA PRO A 216 20.72 19.04 4.23
C PRO A 216 20.43 18.56 2.81
N TRP A 217 21.29 17.67 2.32
CA TRP A 217 20.95 16.83 1.17
C TRP A 217 19.92 15.76 1.58
N ILE A 218 19.17 15.29 0.59
CA ILE A 218 18.24 14.15 0.67
C ILE A 218 18.51 13.21 -0.50
N ASP A 219 18.03 11.98 -0.47
CA ASP A 219 18.38 10.89 -1.41
C ASP A 219 18.42 11.30 -2.89
N ASN A 220 17.50 12.17 -3.31
CA ASN A 220 17.37 12.64 -4.68
C ASN A 220 17.50 14.16 -4.83
N GLY A 221 18.03 14.87 -3.84
CA GLY A 221 18.10 16.33 -3.88
C GLY A 221 18.61 16.98 -2.60
N PHE A 222 18.01 18.10 -2.24
CA PHE A 222 18.30 18.87 -1.04
C PHE A 222 17.07 19.73 -0.68
N TYR A 223 17.06 20.27 0.53
CA TYR A 223 16.18 21.38 0.87
C TYR A 223 16.94 22.41 1.68
N TYR A 224 16.34 23.59 1.87
CA TYR A 224 16.82 24.57 2.84
C TYR A 224 15.63 25.31 3.46
N ASP A 225 15.66 25.47 4.77
CA ASP A 225 14.64 26.14 5.56
C ASP A 225 14.99 27.62 5.80
N PHE A 226 14.03 28.49 5.49
CA PHE A 226 14.16 29.94 5.61
C PHE A 226 13.13 30.51 6.58
N PHE A 227 13.60 31.32 7.51
CA PHE A 227 12.74 32.15 8.35
C PHE A 227 12.58 33.53 7.72
N PHE A 228 11.34 34.01 7.68
CA PHE A 228 11.00 35.37 7.26
C PHE A 228 10.34 36.06 8.46
N PRO A 229 10.85 37.23 8.90
CA PRO A 229 10.30 37.94 10.06
C PRO A 229 8.80 38.17 9.95
N GLU A 230 8.07 38.01 11.04
CA GLU A 230 6.63 38.25 11.05
C GLU A 230 6.30 39.75 10.98
N VAL A 231 5.27 40.08 10.22
CA VAL A 231 4.71 41.42 10.08
C VAL A 231 3.20 41.36 10.30
N THR A 232 2.63 42.41 10.88
CA THR A 232 1.18 42.54 11.01
C THR A 232 0.61 43.05 9.70
N ASN A 233 -0.38 42.33 9.15
CA ASN A 233 -1.13 42.80 8.00
C ASN A 233 -2.04 43.96 8.43
N ASP A 234 -1.80 45.15 7.88
CA ASP A 234 -2.53 46.37 8.23
C ASP A 234 -4.04 46.30 7.93
N GLU A 235 -4.46 45.43 6.99
CA GLU A 235 -5.86 45.28 6.58
C GLU A 235 -6.61 44.21 7.39
N THR A 236 -5.96 43.09 7.72
CA THR A 236 -6.60 41.97 8.42
C THR A 236 -6.27 41.89 9.91
N GLY A 237 -5.22 42.60 10.36
CA GLY A 237 -4.67 42.50 11.72
C GLY A 237 -3.94 41.17 12.00
N GLU A 238 -3.80 40.31 10.99
CA GLU A 238 -3.16 39.00 11.14
C GLU A 238 -1.63 39.13 11.11
N VAL A 239 -0.96 38.38 11.98
CA VAL A 239 0.50 38.24 11.96
C VAL A 239 0.87 37.19 10.92
N VAL A 240 1.59 37.61 9.89
CA VAL A 240 2.01 36.75 8.76
C VAL A 240 3.50 36.93 8.51
N PRO A 241 4.20 35.93 7.93
CA PRO A 241 5.59 36.14 7.52
C PRO A 241 5.67 37.30 6.52
N SER A 242 6.73 38.12 6.62
CA SER A 242 6.99 39.27 5.74
C SER A 242 6.94 38.92 4.27
N ARG A 243 7.23 37.66 3.94
CA ARG A 243 7.08 37.10 2.61
C ARG A 243 6.63 35.66 2.67
N LYS A 244 5.69 35.29 1.80
CA LYS A 244 5.39 33.90 1.47
C LYS A 244 5.95 33.56 0.10
N LEU A 245 6.88 32.60 0.04
CA LEU A 245 7.52 32.15 -1.19
C LEU A 245 6.53 31.37 -2.06
N ASN A 246 6.58 31.63 -3.37
CA ASN A 246 5.78 30.96 -4.39
C ASN A 246 6.64 30.54 -5.61
N ASP A 247 6.01 29.91 -6.60
CA ASP A 247 6.68 29.40 -7.81
C ASP A 247 7.42 30.49 -8.61
N ASP A 248 6.95 31.75 -8.58
CA ASP A 248 7.64 32.86 -9.25
C ASP A 248 8.87 33.33 -8.46
N ASP A 249 8.84 33.22 -7.12
CA ASP A 249 10.05 33.40 -6.30
C ASP A 249 11.09 32.33 -6.63
N LEU A 250 10.69 31.07 -6.80
CA LEU A 250 11.62 29.99 -7.19
C LEU A 250 12.32 30.29 -8.52
N LYS A 251 11.59 30.82 -9.51
CA LYS A 251 12.19 31.24 -10.79
C LYS A 251 13.20 32.39 -10.61
N ARG A 252 12.90 33.36 -9.75
CA ARG A 252 13.81 34.48 -9.43
C ARG A 252 15.07 33.96 -8.73
N ILE A 253 14.91 33.15 -7.69
CA ILE A 253 16.01 32.55 -6.93
C ILE A 253 16.90 31.73 -7.85
N LYS A 254 16.32 30.87 -8.71
CA LYS A 254 17.07 30.06 -9.68
C LYS A 254 17.91 30.91 -10.62
N LYS A 255 17.39 32.05 -11.09
CA LYS A 255 18.14 33.00 -11.94
C LYS A 255 19.34 33.59 -11.20
N VAL A 256 19.19 33.92 -9.91
CA VAL A 256 20.29 34.40 -9.07
C VAL A 256 21.32 33.29 -8.81
N MET A 257 20.88 32.06 -8.54
CA MET A 257 21.75 30.88 -8.42
C MET A 257 22.59 30.68 -9.69
N ASP A 258 21.98 30.75 -10.87
CA ASP A 258 22.70 30.64 -12.14
C ASP A 258 23.74 31.75 -12.31
N GLY A 259 23.44 32.96 -11.82
CA GLY A 259 24.39 34.07 -11.76
C GLY A 259 25.58 33.79 -10.82
N ILE A 260 25.34 33.23 -9.64
CA ILE A 260 26.38 32.82 -8.68
C ILE A 260 27.30 31.76 -9.31
N ILE A 261 26.71 30.71 -9.86
CA ILE A 261 27.46 29.60 -10.48
C ILE A 261 28.30 30.10 -11.66
N SER A 262 27.79 31.05 -12.45
CA SER A 262 28.51 31.61 -13.59
C SER A 262 29.75 32.43 -13.21
N LYS A 263 29.81 32.94 -11.97
CA LYS A 263 30.96 33.69 -11.45
C LYS A 263 32.07 32.81 -10.89
N ASP A 264 31.81 31.50 -10.71
CA ASP A 264 32.79 30.52 -10.24
C ASP A 264 33.52 30.91 -8.94
N TYR A 265 32.76 31.34 -7.94
CA TYR A 265 33.31 31.64 -6.61
C TYR A 265 33.98 30.40 -5.99
N PRO A 266 35.16 30.56 -5.34
CA PRO A 266 35.82 29.49 -4.61
C PRO A 266 35.04 29.12 -3.35
N ILE A 267 35.10 27.84 -2.97
CA ILE A 267 34.50 27.35 -1.73
C ILE A 267 35.62 27.00 -0.76
N MET A 268 35.70 27.72 0.35
CA MET A 268 36.80 27.56 1.31
C MET A 268 36.27 27.02 2.64
N ARG A 269 36.91 25.95 3.11
CA ARG A 269 36.68 25.35 4.43
C ARG A 269 37.61 26.00 5.44
N GLU A 270 37.04 26.52 6.51
CA GLU A 270 37.76 27.07 7.66
C GLU A 270 37.41 26.26 8.91
N GLU A 271 38.42 25.94 9.72
CA GLU A 271 38.23 25.40 11.08
C GLU A 271 38.39 26.54 12.07
N VAL A 272 37.35 26.78 12.86
CA VAL A 272 37.30 27.87 13.84
C VAL A 272 37.00 27.33 15.24
N SER A 273 37.37 28.09 16.25
CA SER A 273 36.91 27.82 17.62
C SER A 273 35.43 28.14 17.76
N ARG A 274 34.77 27.51 18.74
CA ARG A 274 33.37 27.80 19.06
C ARG A 274 33.12 29.28 19.38
N ASP A 275 34.06 29.92 20.07
CA ASP A 275 33.96 31.34 20.43
C ASP A 275 34.08 32.26 19.20
N GLU A 276 34.95 31.92 18.24
CA GLU A 276 35.04 32.65 16.97
C GLU A 276 33.76 32.47 16.15
N ALA A 277 33.25 31.23 16.04
CA ALA A 277 31.99 30.95 15.36
C ALA A 277 30.83 31.75 15.99
N ARG A 278 30.70 31.74 17.33
CA ARG A 278 29.68 32.51 18.04
C ARG A 278 29.77 34.00 17.73
N ARG A 279 30.97 34.60 17.81
CA ARG A 279 31.19 36.02 17.49
C ARG A 279 30.76 36.38 16.07
N ARG A 280 31.06 35.52 15.08
CA ARG A 280 30.65 35.76 13.68
C ARG A 280 29.13 35.71 13.50
N ILE A 281 28.47 34.72 14.14
CA ILE A 281 27.01 34.56 14.05
C ILE A 281 26.28 35.74 14.71
N GLU A 282 26.76 36.20 15.87
CA GLU A 282 26.20 37.36 16.56
C GLU A 282 26.35 38.63 15.71
N ALA A 283 27.48 38.80 15.01
CA ALA A 283 27.69 39.92 14.11
C ALA A 283 26.74 39.92 12.89
N THR A 284 26.31 38.75 12.42
CA THR A 284 25.34 38.61 11.32
C THR A 284 23.88 38.54 11.79
N ASN A 285 23.63 38.55 13.10
CA ASN A 285 22.30 38.46 13.71
C ASN A 285 21.47 37.25 13.21
N GLU A 286 22.06 36.06 13.19
CA GLU A 286 21.38 34.82 12.79
C GLU A 286 21.14 33.91 14.02
N PRO A 287 20.03 34.09 14.77
CA PRO A 287 19.80 33.38 16.03
C PRO A 287 19.68 31.87 15.88
N PHE A 288 19.12 31.38 14.76
CA PHE A 288 19.03 29.95 14.49
C PHE A 288 20.40 29.26 14.39
N LYS A 289 21.42 29.95 13.86
CA LYS A 289 22.79 29.42 13.80
C LYS A 289 23.43 29.32 15.18
N LEU A 290 23.08 30.18 16.13
CA LEU A 290 23.54 30.07 17.52
C LEU A 290 23.01 28.78 18.16
N GLU A 291 21.72 28.48 17.98
CA GLU A 291 21.14 27.22 18.46
C GLU A 291 21.75 25.99 17.79
N ILE A 292 22.07 26.08 16.49
CA ILE A 292 22.79 25.01 15.78
C ILE A 292 24.17 24.82 16.41
N LEU A 293 24.94 25.90 16.59
CA LEU A 293 26.26 25.88 17.20
C LEU A 293 26.23 25.24 18.58
N ASP A 294 25.26 25.61 19.42
CA ASP A 294 25.09 25.06 20.77
C ASP A 294 24.79 23.55 20.76
N SER A 295 24.16 23.05 19.70
CA SER A 295 23.87 21.62 19.54
C SER A 295 25.06 20.79 19.02
N ILE A 296 26.08 21.42 18.43
CA ILE A 296 27.30 20.73 18.00
C ILE A 296 28.10 20.35 19.25
N LYS A 297 28.42 19.07 19.44
CA LYS A 297 29.21 18.58 20.58
C LYS A 297 30.69 18.33 20.28
N THR A 298 31.06 18.35 19.01
CA THR A 298 32.40 18.03 18.51
C THR A 298 33.17 19.29 18.16
N GLU A 299 34.50 19.25 18.29
CA GLU A 299 35.42 20.27 17.83
C GLU A 299 36.45 19.66 16.85
N PRO A 300 37.01 20.45 15.91
CA PRO A 300 36.78 21.89 15.67
C PRO A 300 35.44 22.18 14.94
N ILE A 301 34.94 23.42 15.08
CA ILE A 301 33.77 23.88 14.33
C ILE A 301 34.21 24.22 12.91
N THR A 302 33.42 23.81 11.92
CA THR A 302 33.73 24.03 10.51
C THR A 302 32.79 25.05 9.89
N ILE A 303 33.36 25.96 9.11
CA ILE A 303 32.66 26.96 8.32
C ILE A 303 33.02 26.76 6.86
N TYR A 304 32.02 26.84 5.98
CA TYR A 304 32.24 26.90 4.53
C TYR A 304 31.83 28.27 4.01
N SER A 305 32.74 28.93 3.30
CA SER A 305 32.49 30.20 2.63
C SER A 305 32.34 30.02 1.12
N ILE A 306 31.46 30.82 0.50
CA ILE A 306 31.32 30.96 -0.94
C ILE A 306 31.85 32.34 -1.33
N GLY A 307 33.09 32.37 -1.83
CA GLY A 307 33.85 33.61 -1.97
C GLY A 307 33.96 34.37 -0.64
N ASP A 308 34.11 35.68 -0.73
CA ASP A 308 34.20 36.55 0.46
C ASP A 308 32.82 37.06 0.93
N GLU A 309 31.75 36.64 0.25
CA GLU A 309 30.43 37.27 0.35
C GLU A 309 29.44 36.50 1.24
N TRP A 310 29.64 35.20 1.46
CA TRP A 310 28.68 34.37 2.18
C TRP A 310 29.35 33.17 2.86
N TRP A 311 28.84 32.74 4.01
CA TRP A 311 29.35 31.57 4.73
C TRP A 311 28.26 30.85 5.54
N ASP A 312 28.52 29.59 5.86
CA ASP A 312 27.62 28.74 6.65
C ASP A 312 28.34 27.84 7.66
N LEU A 313 27.63 27.48 8.72
CA LEU A 313 28.04 26.43 9.66
C LEU A 313 27.74 25.07 9.04
N CYS A 314 28.77 24.37 8.60
CA CYS A 314 28.56 23.14 7.85
C CYS A 314 29.78 22.20 7.96
N ALA A 315 29.50 20.90 8.12
CA ALA A 315 30.53 19.86 8.17
C ALA A 315 31.02 19.43 6.77
N GLY A 316 30.33 19.82 5.71
CA GLY A 316 30.59 19.38 4.34
C GLY A 316 30.11 17.93 4.08
N PRO A 317 30.58 17.30 3.00
CA PRO A 317 31.55 17.80 2.02
C PRO A 317 30.92 18.74 0.96
N HIS A 318 31.75 19.54 0.30
CA HIS A 318 31.39 20.45 -0.80
C HIS A 318 32.28 20.26 -2.03
N VAL A 319 31.87 20.81 -3.18
CA VAL A 319 32.76 20.98 -4.34
C VAL A 319 33.70 22.18 -4.13
N ASP A 320 34.80 22.25 -4.87
CA ASP A 320 35.84 23.28 -4.62
C ASP A 320 35.44 24.68 -5.11
N SER A 321 34.51 24.79 -6.06
CA SER A 321 34.04 26.07 -6.57
C SER A 321 32.61 25.96 -7.08
N THR A 322 31.89 27.09 -7.06
CA THR A 322 30.50 27.14 -7.52
C THR A 322 30.35 26.85 -9.01
N GLY A 323 31.37 27.10 -9.84
CA GLY A 323 31.35 26.83 -11.28
C GLY A 323 31.39 25.34 -11.63
N LYS A 324 31.80 24.48 -10.69
CA LYS A 324 31.68 23.01 -10.83
C LYS A 324 30.23 22.53 -10.76
N LEU A 325 29.29 23.38 -10.35
CA LEU A 325 27.88 23.01 -10.31
C LEU A 325 27.27 22.98 -11.73
N PRO A 326 26.61 21.88 -12.10
CA PRO A 326 25.97 21.75 -13.41
C PRO A 326 24.66 22.54 -13.47
N ARG A 327 24.72 23.81 -13.90
CA ARG A 327 23.56 24.73 -14.01
C ARG A 327 22.31 24.12 -14.64
N LYS A 328 22.48 23.30 -15.68
CA LYS A 328 21.40 22.63 -16.42
C LYS A 328 20.88 21.35 -15.74
N GLY A 329 21.60 20.84 -14.73
CA GLY A 329 21.23 19.70 -13.90
C GLY A 329 20.54 20.09 -12.58
N ILE A 330 20.31 21.39 -12.33
CA ILE A 330 19.69 21.90 -11.09
C ILE A 330 18.24 22.33 -11.35
N LEU A 331 17.32 21.92 -10.46
CA LEU A 331 15.91 22.30 -10.45
C LEU A 331 15.47 22.65 -9.02
N LEU A 332 14.77 23.77 -8.85
CA LEU A 332 13.99 24.05 -7.64
C LEU A 332 12.57 23.51 -7.85
N GLU A 333 12.05 22.77 -6.89
CA GLU A 333 10.86 21.93 -7.07
C GLU A 333 9.60 22.54 -6.45
N SER A 334 9.65 22.85 -5.15
CA SER A 334 8.47 23.31 -4.40
C SER A 334 8.82 24.03 -3.12
N VAL A 335 7.89 24.83 -2.61
CA VAL A 335 7.93 25.42 -1.27
C VAL A 335 6.98 24.66 -0.35
N ALA A 336 7.42 24.33 0.86
CA ALA A 336 6.61 23.75 1.92
C ALA A 336 6.76 24.52 3.24
N GLY A 337 5.81 24.37 4.15
CA GLY A 337 5.97 24.85 5.53
C GLY A 337 6.71 23.83 6.38
N ALA A 338 7.58 24.30 7.26
CA ALA A 338 8.22 23.49 8.30
C ALA A 338 8.18 24.26 9.63
N TYR A 339 8.40 23.57 10.74
CA TYR A 339 8.57 24.22 12.04
C TYR A 339 9.99 24.00 12.53
N TRP A 340 10.55 24.99 13.20
CA TRP A 340 11.89 24.87 13.73
C TRP A 340 11.99 23.70 14.72
N ARG A 341 12.99 22.81 14.49
CA ARG A 341 13.16 21.52 15.20
C ARG A 341 11.93 20.60 15.18
N GLY A 342 10.97 20.83 14.27
CA GLY A 342 9.71 20.08 14.20
C GLY A 342 8.75 20.35 15.36
N ASN A 343 8.90 21.47 16.07
CA ASN A 343 8.03 21.86 17.16
C ASN A 343 7.07 22.98 16.71
N GLU A 344 5.76 22.70 16.72
CA GLU A 344 4.70 23.61 16.26
C GLU A 344 4.55 24.88 17.12
N GLU A 345 5.06 24.86 18.36
CA GLU A 345 5.12 26.04 19.24
C GLU A 345 6.27 26.99 18.87
N ARG A 346 7.14 26.59 17.94
CA ARG A 346 8.29 27.38 17.47
C ARG A 346 8.01 28.03 16.12
N GLU A 347 8.97 28.83 15.67
CA GLU A 347 8.89 29.63 14.46
C GLU A 347 8.57 28.77 13.23
N MET A 348 7.58 29.23 12.45
CA MET A 348 7.24 28.63 11.16
C MET A 348 8.25 29.05 10.09
N LEU A 349 8.83 28.05 9.43
CA LEU A 349 9.83 28.18 8.39
C LEU A 349 9.24 27.85 7.03
N GLN A 350 9.86 28.38 5.98
CA GLN A 350 9.55 28.06 4.59
C GLN A 350 10.68 27.24 4.00
N ARG A 351 10.38 25.97 3.69
CA ARG A 351 11.30 25.01 3.12
C ARG A 351 11.27 25.07 1.60
N ILE A 352 12.40 25.32 0.96
CA ILE A 352 12.54 25.17 -0.50
C ILE A 352 13.16 23.82 -0.79
N TYR A 353 12.47 22.98 -1.56
CA TYR A 353 13.00 21.73 -2.10
C TYR A 353 13.67 21.95 -3.46
N GLY A 354 14.78 21.26 -3.69
CA GLY A 354 15.48 21.26 -4.96
C GLY A 354 16.21 19.94 -5.23
N THR A 355 16.59 19.74 -6.48
CA THR A 355 17.40 18.60 -6.91
C THR A 355 18.57 19.07 -7.77
N ALA A 356 19.68 18.34 -7.70
CA ALA A 356 20.87 18.58 -8.50
C ALA A 356 21.47 17.26 -8.98
N TRP A 357 21.88 17.24 -10.25
CA TRP A 357 22.39 16.08 -11.00
C TRP A 357 23.64 16.47 -11.77
N ARG A 358 24.53 15.52 -12.11
CA ARG A 358 25.79 15.82 -12.82
C ARG A 358 25.58 16.51 -14.16
N ASP A 359 24.46 16.23 -14.82
CA ASP A 359 24.15 16.78 -16.14
C ASP A 359 22.64 16.92 -16.37
N ALA A 360 22.29 17.47 -17.54
CA ALA A 360 20.92 17.70 -17.94
C ALA A 360 20.15 16.41 -18.32
N ASN A 361 20.85 15.35 -18.72
CA ASN A 361 20.25 14.06 -19.08
C ASN A 361 19.74 13.35 -17.82
N GLN A 362 20.55 13.30 -16.76
CA GLN A 362 20.13 12.79 -15.46
C GLN A 362 18.94 13.56 -14.89
N LEU A 363 18.95 14.89 -14.96
CA LEU A 363 17.78 15.70 -14.55
C LEU A 363 16.54 15.39 -15.40
N LYS A 364 16.69 15.15 -16.71
CA LYS A 364 15.58 14.76 -17.58
C LYS A 364 15.03 13.39 -17.21
N LEU A 365 15.90 12.42 -16.92
CA LEU A 365 15.52 11.08 -16.45
C LEU A 365 14.79 11.16 -15.10
N TYR A 366 15.31 11.96 -14.16
CA TYR A 366 14.65 12.24 -12.89
C TYR A 366 13.24 12.83 -13.09
N LYS A 367 13.09 13.84 -13.95
CA LYS A 367 11.78 14.42 -14.27
C LYS A 367 10.81 13.39 -14.86
N LYS A 368 11.29 12.50 -15.74
CA LYS A 368 10.49 11.39 -16.29
C LYS A 368 10.04 10.44 -15.17
N ARG A 369 10.94 10.05 -14.26
CA ARG A 369 10.61 9.21 -13.09
C ARG A 369 9.58 9.87 -12.16
N MET A 370 9.72 11.17 -11.89
CA MET A 370 8.75 11.92 -11.07
C MET A 370 7.39 12.04 -11.74
N GLU A 371 7.34 12.19 -13.06
CA GLU A 371 6.08 12.21 -13.82
C GLU A 371 5.39 10.84 -13.79
N GLU A 372 6.15 9.75 -13.99
CA GLU A 372 5.69 8.36 -13.81
C GLU A 372 5.15 8.14 -12.39
N ALA A 373 5.89 8.55 -11.35
CA ALA A 373 5.48 8.45 -9.96
C ALA A 373 4.17 9.21 -9.70
N ARG A 374 4.04 10.44 -10.22
CA ARG A 374 2.81 11.25 -10.08
C ARG A 374 1.61 10.63 -10.78
N LYS A 375 1.81 9.94 -11.91
CA LYS A 375 0.74 9.19 -12.60
C LYS A 375 0.29 7.97 -11.80
N ARG A 376 1.17 7.41 -10.97
CA ARG A 376 0.91 6.25 -10.11
C ARG A 376 0.40 6.62 -8.72
N ASP A 377 0.48 7.89 -8.33
CA ASP A 377 0.04 8.38 -7.02
C ASP A 377 -1.39 7.89 -6.68
N HIS A 378 -1.48 7.14 -5.59
CA HIS A 378 -2.72 6.51 -5.14
C HIS A 378 -3.83 7.52 -4.83
N ARG A 379 -3.52 8.79 -4.54
CA ARG A 379 -4.53 9.85 -4.30
C ARG A 379 -5.15 10.30 -5.61
N VAL A 380 -4.34 10.42 -6.66
CA VAL A 380 -4.79 10.77 -8.01
C VAL A 380 -5.60 9.62 -8.60
N LEU A 381 -5.06 8.40 -8.54
CA LEU A 381 -5.72 7.21 -9.04
C LEU A 381 -6.94 6.81 -8.21
N GLY A 382 -6.86 6.92 -6.88
CA GLY A 382 -7.97 6.63 -5.96
C GLY A 382 -9.20 7.47 -6.28
N LYS A 383 -9.02 8.77 -6.54
CA LYS A 383 -10.10 9.65 -7.00
C LYS A 383 -10.59 9.29 -8.40
N LYS A 384 -9.66 9.06 -9.35
CA LYS A 384 -10.00 8.76 -10.75
C LYS A 384 -10.77 7.44 -10.91
N LEU A 385 -10.44 6.44 -10.09
CA LEU A 385 -11.02 5.10 -10.11
C LEU A 385 -12.16 4.91 -9.11
N ASP A 386 -12.51 5.96 -8.36
CA ASP A 386 -13.58 5.94 -7.36
C ASP A 386 -13.37 4.87 -6.28
N LEU A 387 -12.16 4.81 -5.73
CA LEU A 387 -11.75 3.80 -4.73
C LEU A 387 -11.99 4.28 -3.31
N PHE A 388 -11.61 5.52 -3.00
CA PHE A 388 -11.76 6.10 -1.67
C PHE A 388 -11.78 7.63 -1.72
N SER A 389 -12.17 8.23 -0.61
CA SER A 389 -12.01 9.66 -0.34
C SER A 389 -11.56 9.92 1.10
N ILE A 390 -11.04 11.11 1.36
CA ILE A 390 -10.82 11.64 2.72
C ILE A 390 -11.59 12.95 2.77
N GLN A 391 -12.55 13.04 3.69
CA GLN A 391 -13.46 14.17 3.78
C GLN A 391 -12.97 15.13 4.85
N GLU A 392 -12.76 16.40 4.49
CA GLU A 392 -12.28 17.42 5.43
C GLU A 392 -13.25 17.58 6.62
N ASP A 393 -14.56 17.55 6.35
CA ASP A 393 -15.62 17.65 7.36
C ASP A 393 -15.58 16.52 8.42
N ALA A 394 -15.05 15.36 8.05
CA ALA A 394 -14.93 14.22 8.98
C ALA A 394 -13.62 14.24 9.78
N GLY A 395 -12.64 15.05 9.35
CA GLY A 395 -11.29 15.11 9.90
C GLY A 395 -10.25 14.42 9.02
N GLY A 396 -9.04 14.98 9.02
CA GLY A 396 -7.91 14.47 8.23
C GLY A 396 -7.47 13.06 8.64
N GLY A 397 -7.07 12.25 7.66
CA GLY A 397 -6.51 10.92 7.90
C GLY A 397 -7.55 9.85 8.24
N LEU A 398 -8.84 10.11 7.96
CA LEU A 398 -9.93 9.15 8.09
C LEU A 398 -10.47 8.79 6.70
N VAL A 399 -10.30 7.52 6.31
CA VAL A 399 -10.53 7.05 4.93
C VAL A 399 -11.97 6.58 4.75
N PHE A 400 -12.64 7.12 3.74
CA PHE A 400 -13.97 6.69 3.29
C PHE A 400 -13.81 5.76 2.09
N TRP A 401 -14.04 4.46 2.31
CA TRP A 401 -13.94 3.45 1.26
C TRP A 401 -15.20 3.45 0.38
N HIS A 402 -15.04 3.69 -0.92
CA HIS A 402 -16.12 3.68 -1.89
C HIS A 402 -16.40 2.25 -2.36
N PRO A 403 -17.55 1.93 -2.98
CA PRO A 403 -17.92 0.54 -3.32
C PRO A 403 -16.85 -0.25 -4.07
N LYS A 404 -16.13 0.37 -5.01
CA LYS A 404 -15.03 -0.27 -5.74
C LYS A 404 -13.82 -0.51 -4.84
N GLY A 405 -13.39 0.48 -4.05
CA GLY A 405 -12.31 0.30 -3.09
C GLY A 405 -12.64 -0.74 -2.02
N SER A 406 -13.85 -0.69 -1.46
CA SER A 406 -14.35 -1.67 -0.49
C SER A 406 -14.35 -3.09 -1.05
N THR A 407 -14.63 -3.27 -2.35
CA THR A 407 -14.57 -4.58 -3.01
C THR A 407 -13.15 -5.14 -3.04
N VAL A 408 -12.18 -4.31 -3.43
CA VAL A 408 -10.76 -4.68 -3.44
C VAL A 408 -10.28 -4.97 -2.01
N ARG A 409 -10.62 -4.09 -1.06
CA ARG A 409 -10.27 -4.23 0.36
C ARG A 409 -10.81 -5.54 0.92
N ARG A 410 -12.10 -5.84 0.70
CA ARG A 410 -12.72 -7.11 1.12
C ARG A 410 -11.98 -8.31 0.53
N LYS A 411 -11.61 -8.28 -0.76
CA LYS A 411 -10.85 -9.38 -1.38
C LYS A 411 -9.47 -9.59 -0.74
N ILE A 412 -8.79 -8.52 -0.34
CA ILE A 412 -7.53 -8.60 0.42
C ILE A 412 -7.77 -9.22 1.81
N GLU A 413 -8.79 -8.73 2.52
CA GLU A 413 -9.14 -9.22 3.87
C GLU A 413 -9.60 -10.68 3.87
N ASP A 414 -10.40 -11.10 2.89
CA ASP A 414 -10.88 -12.48 2.76
C ASP A 414 -9.70 -13.42 2.47
N PHE A 415 -8.83 -13.06 1.52
CA PHE A 415 -7.60 -13.82 1.24
C PHE A 415 -6.72 -13.92 2.48
N TRP A 416 -6.54 -12.83 3.22
CA TRP A 416 -5.80 -12.86 4.47
C TRP A 416 -6.40 -13.86 5.47
N LYS A 417 -7.71 -13.81 5.71
CA LYS A 417 -8.39 -14.73 6.63
C LYS A 417 -8.19 -16.18 6.21
N GLU A 418 -8.38 -16.49 4.93
CA GLU A 418 -8.19 -17.83 4.38
C GLU A 418 -6.77 -18.35 4.61
N GLN A 419 -5.75 -17.56 4.29
CA GLN A 419 -4.35 -17.95 4.49
C GLN A 419 -3.97 -18.14 5.97
N HIS A 420 -4.62 -17.41 6.89
CA HIS A 420 -4.37 -17.55 8.32
C HIS A 420 -5.03 -18.81 8.88
N LEU A 421 -6.26 -19.07 8.48
CA LEU A 421 -6.98 -20.30 8.85
C LEU A 421 -6.28 -21.56 8.32
N GLU A 422 -5.70 -21.49 7.11
CA GLU A 422 -4.87 -22.57 6.53
C GLU A 422 -3.55 -22.81 7.29
N GLN A 423 -3.13 -21.88 8.16
CA GLN A 423 -1.90 -21.96 8.97
C GLN A 423 -2.21 -22.05 10.48
N ASP A 424 -3.39 -22.56 10.83
CA ASP A 424 -3.81 -22.80 12.22
C ASP A 424 -3.78 -21.55 13.12
N TYR A 425 -4.18 -20.39 12.55
CA TYR A 425 -4.51 -19.20 13.34
C TYR A 425 -6.00 -19.16 13.66
N ASP A 426 -6.31 -18.76 14.89
CA ASP A 426 -7.67 -18.44 15.31
C ASP A 426 -7.95 -16.95 15.10
N LEU A 427 -9.07 -16.66 14.43
CA LEU A 427 -9.52 -15.28 14.23
C LEU A 427 -10.23 -14.76 15.49
N VAL A 428 -9.81 -13.61 16.00
CA VAL A 428 -10.40 -12.94 17.17
C VAL A 428 -10.90 -11.55 16.82
N TYR A 429 -11.76 -10.98 17.67
CA TYR A 429 -12.28 -9.62 17.54
C TYR A 429 -12.27 -8.94 18.90
N THR A 430 -11.64 -7.77 19.00
CA THR A 430 -11.49 -7.05 20.27
C THR A 430 -12.09 -5.64 20.20
N PRO A 431 -12.51 -5.05 21.33
CA PRO A 431 -13.05 -3.69 21.38
C PRO A 431 -12.11 -2.62 20.82
N HIS A 432 -12.66 -1.44 20.48
CA HIS A 432 -11.86 -0.28 20.01
C HIS A 432 -11.44 0.68 21.14
N ILE A 433 -12.03 0.55 22.31
CA ILE A 433 -11.78 1.41 23.48
C ILE A 433 -11.49 0.53 24.69
N ALA A 434 -10.68 1.04 25.62
CA ALA A 434 -10.42 0.39 26.89
C ALA A 434 -10.21 1.43 28.00
N ASN A 435 -10.40 1.00 29.24
CA ASN A 435 -10.06 1.80 30.41
C ASN A 435 -8.55 2.12 30.38
N LEU A 436 -8.19 3.33 30.80
CA LEU A 436 -6.83 3.84 30.80
C LEU A 436 -5.82 2.93 31.52
N ASP A 437 -6.27 2.24 32.57
CA ASP A 437 -5.41 1.36 33.37
C ASP A 437 -4.89 0.17 32.57
N LEU A 438 -5.59 -0.26 31.51
CA LEU A 438 -5.05 -1.26 30.58
C LEU A 438 -3.79 -0.75 29.87
N TRP A 439 -3.81 0.50 29.43
CA TRP A 439 -2.69 1.14 28.72
C TRP A 439 -1.51 1.42 29.66
N LYS A 440 -1.77 1.77 30.92
CA LYS A 440 -0.73 1.85 31.97
C LYS A 440 -0.13 0.48 32.26
N THR A 441 -0.96 -0.54 32.42
CA THR A 441 -0.52 -1.92 32.66
C THR A 441 0.41 -2.38 31.54
N SER A 442 0.02 -2.14 30.28
CA SER A 442 0.85 -2.49 29.13
C SER A 442 2.10 -1.63 28.93
N GLY A 443 2.18 -0.45 29.58
CA GLY A 443 3.27 0.52 29.39
C GLY A 443 3.09 1.46 28.19
N HIS A 444 2.09 1.24 27.34
CA HIS A 444 1.82 2.12 26.19
C HIS A 444 1.49 3.55 26.62
N PHE A 445 0.85 3.74 27.78
CA PHE A 445 0.58 5.08 28.29
C PHE A 445 1.86 5.86 28.65
N ASP A 446 2.94 5.16 29.02
CA ASP A 446 4.20 5.81 29.41
C ASP A 446 5.07 6.10 28.17
N PHE A 447 5.17 5.15 27.25
CA PHE A 447 6.07 5.22 26.09
C PHE A 447 5.43 5.76 24.82
N TYR A 448 4.09 5.68 24.68
CA TYR A 448 3.37 5.98 23.44
C TYR A 448 2.31 7.07 23.57
N ARG A 449 2.27 7.79 24.71
CA ARG A 449 1.23 8.79 25.02
C ARG A 449 1.00 9.81 23.93
N GLU A 450 2.08 10.35 23.36
CA GLU A 450 2.04 11.38 22.32
C GLU A 450 1.40 10.90 21.01
N GLY A 451 1.41 9.58 20.76
CA GLY A 451 0.81 8.95 19.59
C GLY A 451 -0.64 8.47 19.82
N MET A 452 -1.21 8.70 20.99
CA MET A 452 -2.59 8.30 21.33
C MET A 452 -3.53 9.50 21.25
N PHE A 453 -4.78 9.25 20.86
CA PHE A 453 -5.83 10.27 20.98
C PHE A 453 -6.15 10.58 22.45
N ASP A 454 -6.69 11.77 22.67
CA ASP A 454 -7.12 12.23 23.99
C ASP A 454 -8.15 11.29 24.62
N GLN A 455 -8.12 11.33 25.95
CA GLN A 455 -8.93 10.48 26.80
C GLN A 455 -10.40 10.94 26.83
N MET A 456 -11.31 9.98 27.01
CA MET A 456 -12.74 10.22 27.19
C MET A 456 -13.13 9.94 28.64
N ASP A 457 -13.72 10.92 29.32
CA ASP A 457 -14.32 10.73 30.64
C ASP A 457 -15.71 10.11 30.50
N VAL A 458 -15.90 8.94 31.10
CA VAL A 458 -17.18 8.22 31.14
C VAL A 458 -17.43 7.82 32.59
N GLU A 459 -18.37 8.51 33.24
CA GLU A 459 -18.81 8.18 34.61
C GLU A 459 -17.67 8.15 35.66
N ASN A 460 -16.70 9.07 35.55
CA ASN A 460 -15.48 9.14 36.37
C ASN A 460 -14.44 8.04 36.08
N GLU A 461 -14.65 7.24 35.04
CA GLU A 461 -13.62 6.39 34.47
C GLU A 461 -13.04 7.02 33.21
N VAL A 462 -11.74 6.85 33.04
CA VAL A 462 -11.02 7.39 31.89
C VAL A 462 -10.85 6.29 30.86
N TYR A 463 -11.46 6.46 29.70
CA TYR A 463 -11.33 5.55 28.56
C TYR A 463 -10.41 6.16 27.49
N GLN A 464 -9.78 5.28 26.74
CA GLN A 464 -8.94 5.68 25.62
C GLN A 464 -9.13 4.72 24.44
N ILE A 465 -9.14 5.29 23.24
CA ILE A 465 -9.21 4.53 21.99
C ILE A 465 -7.88 3.80 21.75
N LYS A 466 -7.95 2.58 21.21
CA LYS A 466 -6.77 1.72 21.08
C LYS A 466 -5.78 2.21 20.00
N PRO A 467 -4.50 2.40 20.33
CA PRO A 467 -3.45 2.61 19.33
C PRO A 467 -2.87 1.30 18.77
N MET A 468 -3.11 0.17 19.46
CA MET A 468 -2.60 -1.18 19.19
C MET A 468 -3.54 -2.25 19.76
N ASN A 469 -3.50 -3.48 19.24
CA ASN A 469 -4.39 -4.57 19.67
C ASN A 469 -3.80 -5.44 20.79
N CYS A 470 -2.47 -5.47 20.95
CA CYS A 470 -1.78 -6.41 21.85
C CYS A 470 -2.34 -6.51 23.27
N PRO A 471 -2.74 -5.43 23.99
CA PRO A 471 -3.20 -5.56 25.37
C PRO A 471 -4.50 -6.36 25.49
N PHE A 472 -5.36 -6.32 24.47
CA PHE A 472 -6.61 -7.08 24.46
C PHE A 472 -6.34 -8.58 24.32
N HIS A 473 -5.36 -8.96 23.48
CA HIS A 473 -4.97 -10.35 23.31
C HIS A 473 -4.29 -10.88 24.59
N CYS A 474 -3.52 -10.06 25.29
CA CYS A 474 -3.01 -10.42 26.63
C CYS A 474 -4.14 -10.72 27.63
N LEU A 475 -5.20 -9.89 27.65
CA LEU A 475 -6.37 -10.15 28.51
C LEU A 475 -7.08 -11.46 28.15
N MET A 476 -7.21 -11.77 26.85
CA MET A 476 -7.77 -13.04 26.40
C MET A 476 -6.92 -14.25 26.85
N PHE A 477 -5.59 -14.12 26.81
CA PHE A 477 -4.69 -15.16 27.33
C PHE A 477 -4.93 -15.37 28.82
N LYS A 478 -5.01 -14.27 29.58
CA LYS A 478 -5.16 -14.26 31.04
C LYS A 478 -6.51 -14.78 31.56
N ASP A 479 -7.56 -14.78 30.74
CA ASP A 479 -8.93 -15.16 31.16
C ASP A 479 -9.07 -16.64 31.59
N GLY A 480 -8.08 -17.50 31.29
CA GLY A 480 -8.12 -18.92 31.65
C GLY A 480 -6.77 -19.47 32.11
N ILE A 481 -6.80 -20.59 32.82
CA ILE A 481 -5.60 -21.39 33.11
C ILE A 481 -5.15 -22.04 31.80
N ARG A 482 -3.89 -21.82 31.42
CA ARG A 482 -3.29 -22.36 30.19
C ARG A 482 -2.34 -23.50 30.50
N SER A 483 -2.33 -24.55 29.70
CA SER A 483 -1.34 -25.63 29.76
C SER A 483 -0.30 -25.48 28.66
N TYR A 484 0.95 -25.87 28.92
CA TYR A 484 2.00 -25.95 27.90
C TYR A 484 1.59 -26.77 26.67
N ARG A 485 0.64 -27.72 26.82
CA ARG A 485 0.12 -28.57 25.73
C ARG A 485 -0.78 -27.84 24.74
N GLU A 486 -1.33 -26.70 25.14
CA GLU A 486 -2.18 -25.88 24.27
C GLU A 486 -1.35 -24.87 23.47
N LEU A 487 -0.09 -24.65 23.86
CA LEU A 487 0.81 -23.74 23.16
C LEU A 487 1.40 -24.43 21.92
N PRO A 488 1.51 -23.72 20.78
CA PRO A 488 1.31 -22.28 20.64
C PRO A 488 -0.14 -21.86 20.37
N PHE A 489 -0.59 -20.75 20.96
CA PHE A 489 -1.81 -20.05 20.54
C PHE A 489 -1.47 -19.03 19.47
N ARG A 490 -2.16 -19.03 18.34
CA ARG A 490 -1.93 -18.11 17.22
C ARG A 490 -3.18 -17.28 16.97
N TRP A 491 -3.29 -16.10 17.57
CA TRP A 491 -4.48 -15.26 17.44
C TRP A 491 -4.28 -14.15 16.44
N ALA A 492 -5.15 -14.07 15.44
CA ALA A 492 -5.07 -13.08 14.37
C ALA A 492 -6.32 -12.19 14.37
N GLU A 493 -6.15 -10.89 14.16
CA GLU A 493 -7.22 -9.90 14.13
C GLU A 493 -6.96 -8.86 13.05
N LEU A 494 -7.95 -8.60 12.20
CA LEU A 494 -8.00 -7.38 11.38
C LEU A 494 -8.42 -6.20 12.28
N GLY A 495 -7.51 -5.80 13.18
CA GLY A 495 -7.78 -4.92 14.30
C GLY A 495 -7.70 -3.45 13.90
N THR A 496 -8.81 -2.74 14.01
CA THR A 496 -8.82 -1.29 13.70
C THR A 496 -8.36 -0.48 14.90
N VAL A 497 -7.30 0.30 14.69
CA VAL A 497 -6.62 1.12 15.69
C VAL A 497 -6.60 2.59 15.26
N TYR A 498 -6.33 3.47 16.22
CA TYR A 498 -6.31 4.90 16.03
C TYR A 498 -5.06 5.51 16.65
N ARG A 499 -4.30 6.25 15.84
CA ARG A 499 -3.08 6.94 16.26
C ARG A 499 -3.19 8.43 15.99
N TYR A 500 -2.74 9.22 16.96
CA TYR A 500 -2.65 10.66 16.85
C TYR A 500 -1.46 11.03 15.96
N GLU A 501 -1.68 10.98 14.66
CA GLU A 501 -0.74 11.48 13.67
C GLU A 501 -0.95 12.99 13.48
N ARG A 502 0.15 13.75 13.49
CA ARG A 502 0.11 15.20 13.29
C ARG A 502 -0.49 15.53 11.92
N SER A 503 -1.31 16.58 11.83
CA SER A 503 -2.06 16.88 10.60
C SER A 503 -1.15 17.07 9.37
N GLY A 504 0.04 17.67 9.57
CA GLY A 504 1.02 17.89 8.50
C GLY A 504 1.74 16.62 8.00
N THR A 505 1.67 15.50 8.72
CA THR A 505 2.30 14.23 8.33
C THR A 505 1.35 13.29 7.58
N LEU A 506 0.04 13.59 7.59
CA LEU A 506 -0.96 12.76 6.93
C LEU A 506 -0.75 12.73 5.42
N HIS A 507 -0.84 11.54 4.83
CA HIS A 507 -0.57 11.36 3.40
C HIS A 507 -1.42 10.25 2.79
N GLY A 508 -2.58 10.64 2.22
CA GLY A 508 -3.47 9.73 1.52
C GLY A 508 -3.77 8.47 2.33
N LEU A 509 -3.43 7.30 1.80
CA LEU A 509 -3.52 6.01 2.50
C LEU A 509 -2.22 5.57 3.18
N MET A 510 -1.09 6.23 2.89
CA MET A 510 0.22 5.82 3.41
C MET A 510 0.41 6.17 4.89
N ARG A 511 -0.20 7.27 5.34
CA ARG A 511 -0.17 7.73 6.73
C ARG A 511 -1.49 8.36 7.11
N VAL A 512 -2.22 7.67 7.98
CA VAL A 512 -3.61 7.93 8.36
C VAL A 512 -3.77 7.82 9.88
N ARG A 513 -4.86 8.37 10.43
CA ARG A 513 -5.15 8.32 11.86
C ARG A 513 -5.92 7.08 12.26
N GLY A 514 -6.88 6.65 11.45
CA GLY A 514 -7.63 5.40 11.65
C GLY A 514 -7.25 4.39 10.59
N PHE A 515 -6.85 3.19 11.00
CA PHE A 515 -6.44 2.13 10.09
C PHE A 515 -6.64 0.74 10.68
N THR A 516 -6.74 -0.25 9.81
CA THR A 516 -6.88 -1.66 10.18
C THR A 516 -5.55 -2.36 9.99
N GLN A 517 -5.01 -2.90 11.08
CA GLN A 517 -3.80 -3.71 11.03
C GLN A 517 -4.15 -5.18 10.81
N ASP A 518 -3.30 -5.88 10.08
CA ASP A 518 -3.41 -7.32 9.87
C ASP A 518 -2.64 -8.09 10.98
N ASP A 519 -3.00 -7.73 12.20
CA ASP A 519 -2.25 -8.01 13.42
C ASP A 519 -2.42 -9.47 13.85
N ALA A 520 -1.36 -10.07 14.37
CA ALA A 520 -1.45 -11.36 15.05
C ALA A 520 -0.46 -11.45 16.19
N HIS A 521 -0.87 -12.17 17.23
CA HIS A 521 -0.09 -12.43 18.43
C HIS A 521 0.00 -13.94 18.66
N ILE A 522 1.23 -14.45 18.64
CA ILE A 522 1.51 -15.86 18.93
C ILE A 522 2.01 -15.94 20.36
N PHE A 523 1.37 -16.75 21.19
CA PHE A 523 1.87 -17.13 22.51
C PHE A 523 2.49 -18.51 22.40
N CYS A 524 3.79 -18.64 22.68
CA CYS A 524 4.53 -19.88 22.50
C CYS A 524 5.50 -20.16 23.66
N LEU A 525 5.97 -21.39 23.72
CA LEU A 525 7.06 -21.80 24.60
C LEU A 525 8.41 -21.27 24.08
N PRO A 526 9.43 -21.10 24.93
CA PRO A 526 10.79 -20.74 24.50
C PRO A 526 11.37 -21.62 23.40
N GLU A 527 11.18 -22.94 23.51
CA GLU A 527 11.64 -23.92 22.53
C GLU A 527 10.87 -23.88 21.20
N GLN A 528 9.67 -23.29 21.18
CA GLN A 528 8.84 -23.15 19.97
C GLN A 528 9.15 -21.86 19.18
N LEU A 529 9.87 -20.90 19.78
CA LEU A 529 10.00 -19.55 19.25
C LEU A 529 10.58 -19.50 17.82
N GLN A 530 11.67 -20.23 17.58
CA GLN A 530 12.32 -20.24 16.26
C GLN A 530 11.39 -20.82 15.19
N ASP A 531 10.74 -21.96 15.47
CA ASP A 531 9.82 -22.62 14.54
C ASP A 531 8.62 -21.71 14.18
N GLU A 532 8.09 -20.98 15.16
CA GLU A 532 7.01 -20.01 14.94
C GLU A 532 7.47 -18.84 14.06
N ILE A 533 8.67 -18.30 14.28
CA ILE A 533 9.24 -17.23 13.42
C ILE A 533 9.41 -17.74 11.99
N VAL A 534 9.94 -18.96 11.80
CA VAL A 534 10.08 -19.59 10.48
C VAL A 534 8.72 -19.75 9.80
N GLY A 535 7.69 -20.18 10.54
CA GLY A 535 6.31 -20.28 10.05
C GLY A 535 5.77 -18.93 9.57
N VAL A 536 5.95 -17.87 10.36
CA VAL A 536 5.52 -16.51 10.00
C VAL A 536 6.26 -16.00 8.75
N LEU A 537 7.57 -16.24 8.63
CA LEU A 537 8.36 -15.84 7.46
C LEU A 537 7.88 -16.55 6.19
N LYS A 538 7.61 -17.86 6.25
CA LYS A 538 7.05 -18.64 5.13
C LYS A 538 5.68 -18.12 4.71
N LEU A 539 4.79 -17.85 5.67
CA LEU A 539 3.47 -17.28 5.41
C LEU A 539 3.56 -15.88 4.79
N THR A 540 4.44 -15.03 5.33
CA THR A 540 4.71 -13.68 4.81
C THR A 540 5.14 -13.74 3.35
N LYS A 541 6.10 -14.61 3.01
CA LYS A 541 6.55 -14.80 1.62
C LYS A 541 5.41 -15.26 0.71
N SER A 542 4.64 -16.27 1.12
CA SER A 542 3.49 -16.78 0.35
C SER A 542 2.49 -15.66 0.04
N ILE A 543 2.13 -14.87 1.05
CA ILE A 543 1.20 -13.76 0.91
C ILE A 543 1.78 -12.63 0.06
N LEU A 544 3.03 -12.19 0.27
CA LEU A 544 3.59 -11.07 -0.51
C LEU A 544 3.79 -11.42 -1.99
N SER A 545 4.27 -12.63 -2.29
CA SER A 545 4.38 -13.12 -3.67
C SER A 545 3.03 -13.13 -4.37
N ARG A 546 1.93 -13.39 -3.66
CA ARG A 546 0.54 -13.30 -4.18
C ARG A 546 0.19 -11.93 -4.78
N PHE A 547 0.80 -10.86 -4.29
CA PHE A 547 0.57 -9.50 -4.77
C PHE A 547 1.66 -9.02 -5.75
N GLY A 548 2.57 -9.91 -6.15
CA GLY A 548 3.68 -9.61 -7.06
C GLY A 548 4.86 -8.92 -6.39
N PHE A 549 4.99 -9.02 -5.06
CA PHE A 549 6.13 -8.49 -4.31
C PHE A 549 7.16 -9.58 -4.06
N ASP A 550 7.93 -9.91 -5.10
CA ASP A 550 8.97 -10.95 -5.03
C ASP A 550 10.36 -10.43 -4.60
N LYS A 551 10.52 -9.10 -4.56
CA LYS A 551 11.75 -8.43 -4.15
C LYS A 551 11.54 -7.72 -2.82
N TYR A 552 12.18 -8.26 -1.78
CA TYR A 552 12.17 -7.69 -0.44
C TYR A 552 13.56 -7.69 0.17
N GLU A 553 13.79 -6.72 1.04
CA GLU A 553 14.97 -6.58 1.87
C GLU A 553 14.60 -6.88 3.32
N LEU A 554 15.39 -7.74 3.96
CA LEU A 554 15.19 -8.14 5.36
C LEU A 554 16.19 -7.37 6.22
N MET A 555 15.69 -6.75 7.29
CA MET A 555 16.52 -6.08 8.28
C MET A 555 16.25 -6.66 9.67
N ILE A 556 17.31 -6.98 10.40
CA ILE A 556 17.24 -7.27 11.83
C ILE A 556 17.44 -5.96 12.58
N SER A 557 16.39 -5.53 13.25
CA SER A 557 16.37 -4.27 13.98
C SER A 557 16.75 -4.52 15.45
N THR A 558 17.88 -3.97 15.87
CA THR A 558 18.49 -4.25 17.18
C THR A 558 18.02 -3.27 18.28
N ARG A 559 18.48 -3.49 19.51
CA ARG A 559 17.99 -2.79 20.71
C ARG A 559 18.12 -1.26 20.62
N PRO A 560 17.02 -0.49 20.80
CA PRO A 560 17.05 0.97 20.86
C PRO A 560 17.60 1.49 22.20
N GLU A 561 17.99 2.77 22.24
CA GLU A 561 18.45 3.44 23.47
C GLU A 561 17.39 3.39 24.60
N LYS A 562 16.12 3.60 24.25
CA LYS A 562 14.98 3.47 25.16
C LYS A 562 14.36 2.09 25.01
N SER A 563 14.65 1.19 25.95
CA SER A 563 14.20 -0.20 25.91
C SER A 563 13.78 -0.70 27.29
N VAL A 564 12.97 -1.75 27.32
CA VAL A 564 12.55 -2.50 28.51
C VAL A 564 13.01 -3.96 28.42
N GLY A 565 13.10 -4.64 29.56
CA GLY A 565 13.64 -6.01 29.64
C GLY A 565 15.14 -6.07 29.92
N ASN A 566 15.59 -7.23 30.40
CA ASN A 566 17.00 -7.47 30.75
C ASN A 566 17.83 -7.84 29.50
N ASP A 567 19.16 -7.74 29.62
CA ASP A 567 20.08 -7.95 28.49
C ASP A 567 20.00 -9.38 27.93
N GLN A 568 19.83 -10.38 28.80
CA GLN A 568 19.75 -11.79 28.41
C GLN A 568 18.56 -12.07 27.48
N ILE A 569 17.39 -11.52 27.82
CA ILE A 569 16.17 -11.64 27.01
C ILE A 569 16.40 -11.05 25.61
N TRP A 570 17.05 -9.89 25.54
CA TRP A 570 17.36 -9.25 24.26
C TRP A 570 18.31 -10.08 23.40
N GLU A 571 19.32 -10.68 24.01
CA GLU A 571 20.23 -11.60 23.33
C GLU A 571 19.51 -12.84 22.80
N ASP A 572 18.68 -13.47 23.62
CA ASP A 572 17.99 -14.71 23.27
C ASP A 572 16.95 -14.46 22.17
N ALA A 573 16.21 -13.35 22.25
CA ALA A 573 15.31 -12.90 21.22
C ALA A 573 16.03 -12.65 19.88
N THR A 574 17.18 -11.98 19.93
CA THR A 574 17.97 -11.68 18.74
C THR A 574 18.53 -12.97 18.12
N LYS A 575 19.01 -13.91 18.94
CA LYS A 575 19.48 -15.23 18.49
C LYS A 575 18.36 -16.02 17.81
N ALA A 576 17.15 -15.99 18.35
CA ALA A 576 16.01 -16.69 17.74
C ALA A 576 15.63 -16.11 16.36
N LEU A 577 15.62 -14.77 16.22
CA LEU A 577 15.36 -14.10 14.94
C LEU A 577 16.45 -14.40 13.90
N VAL A 578 17.72 -14.34 14.30
CA VAL A 578 18.87 -14.68 13.44
C VAL A 578 18.81 -16.15 13.03
N GLY A 579 18.61 -17.06 13.98
CA GLY A 579 18.55 -18.50 13.73
C GLY A 579 17.46 -18.88 12.74
N ALA A 580 16.28 -18.26 12.83
CA ALA A 580 15.19 -18.47 11.87
C ALA A 580 15.55 -18.03 10.44
N LEU A 581 16.30 -16.92 10.29
CA LEU A 581 16.74 -16.44 8.98
C LEU A 581 17.86 -17.30 8.40
N ASP A 582 18.80 -17.75 9.23
CA ASP A 582 19.90 -18.63 8.86
C ASP A 582 19.38 -20.01 8.42
N GLU A 583 18.39 -20.57 9.11
CA GLU A 583 17.73 -21.83 8.73
C GLU A 583 17.08 -21.75 7.35
N LEU A 584 16.44 -20.62 7.05
CA LEU A 584 15.84 -20.36 5.74
C LEU A 584 16.88 -20.01 4.65
N GLY A 585 18.12 -19.74 5.04
CA GLY A 585 19.19 -19.27 4.14
C GLY A 585 18.91 -17.87 3.56
N TRP A 586 18.15 -17.03 4.27
CA TRP A 586 17.77 -15.71 3.78
C TRP A 586 18.81 -14.66 4.17
N LYS A 587 19.21 -13.83 3.22
CA LYS A 587 20.13 -12.71 3.48
C LYS A 587 19.39 -11.58 4.17
N TYR A 588 20.03 -10.99 5.17
CA TYR A 588 19.51 -9.84 5.91
C TYR A 588 20.61 -8.80 6.17
N GLY A 589 20.20 -7.55 6.36
CA GLY A 589 21.02 -6.48 6.92
C GLY A 589 20.69 -6.24 8.40
N THR A 590 21.42 -5.33 9.03
CA THR A 590 21.22 -4.93 10.43
C THR A 590 20.80 -3.47 10.49
N ASP A 591 19.73 -3.17 11.23
CA ASP A 591 19.26 -1.81 11.51
C ASP A 591 19.53 -1.48 12.98
N GLU A 592 20.64 -0.79 13.24
CA GLU A 592 21.11 -0.53 14.60
C GLU A 592 20.15 0.39 15.37
N GLY A 593 19.61 -0.10 16.48
CA GLY A 593 18.66 0.66 17.31
C GLY A 593 17.26 0.78 16.72
N GLY A 594 16.95 0.11 15.60
CA GLY A 594 15.63 0.14 14.96
C GLY A 594 14.54 -0.69 15.66
N GLY A 595 14.89 -1.46 16.71
CA GLY A 595 14.00 -2.36 17.43
C GLY A 595 12.85 -1.64 18.15
N ALA A 596 11.82 -2.39 18.53
CA ALA A 596 10.75 -1.86 19.38
C ALA A 596 11.26 -1.68 20.81
N PHE A 597 10.59 -0.87 21.63
CA PHE A 597 11.05 -0.66 23.01
C PHE A 597 11.05 -1.97 23.83
N TYR A 598 10.22 -2.96 23.46
CA TYR A 598 10.06 -4.24 24.15
C TYR A 598 10.78 -5.44 23.52
N GLY A 599 11.46 -5.26 22.38
CA GLY A 599 12.24 -6.36 21.79
C GLY A 599 12.75 -6.14 20.36
N PRO A 600 13.62 -7.05 19.88
CA PRO A 600 14.15 -7.01 18.52
C PRO A 600 13.09 -7.47 17.52
N LYS A 601 13.30 -7.14 16.25
CA LYS A 601 12.36 -7.50 15.18
C LYS A 601 13.03 -7.74 13.84
N ILE A 602 12.35 -8.54 13.02
CA ILE A 602 12.62 -8.66 11.58
C ILE A 602 11.66 -7.73 10.86
N ASP A 603 12.20 -6.81 10.07
CA ASP A 603 11.43 -5.92 9.22
C ASP A 603 11.62 -6.30 7.75
N LEU A 604 10.51 -6.54 7.03
CA LEU A 604 10.52 -6.76 5.59
C LEU A 604 10.13 -5.48 4.85
N LYS A 605 11.08 -5.04 4.05
CA LYS A 605 11.00 -3.87 3.19
C LYS A 605 10.72 -4.30 1.75
N ILE A 606 9.52 -4.05 1.24
CA ILE A 606 9.15 -4.34 -0.15
C ILE A 606 9.54 -3.17 -1.06
N LYS A 607 10.01 -3.46 -2.27
CA LYS A 607 10.22 -2.44 -3.30
C LYS A 607 9.02 -2.36 -4.24
N ASP A 608 8.49 -1.16 -4.46
CA ASP A 608 7.42 -0.93 -5.42
C ASP A 608 7.93 -0.85 -6.88
N ALA A 609 7.01 -0.81 -7.84
CA ALA A 609 7.31 -0.77 -9.27
C ALA A 609 8.09 0.47 -9.76
N ILE A 610 8.37 1.46 -8.90
CA ILE A 610 9.23 2.61 -9.21
C ILE A 610 10.46 2.69 -8.29
N GLY A 611 10.77 1.59 -7.58
CA GLY A 611 11.99 1.42 -6.81
C GLY A 611 11.96 2.00 -5.39
N ARG A 612 10.82 2.51 -4.90
CA ARG A 612 10.73 2.98 -3.50
C ARG A 612 10.55 1.80 -2.56
N THR A 613 11.18 1.92 -1.41
CA THR A 613 11.17 0.89 -0.38
C THR A 613 10.10 1.21 0.68
N TRP A 614 9.25 0.23 0.98
CA TRP A 614 8.18 0.32 1.96
C TRP A 614 8.34 -0.78 3.00
N GLN A 615 8.47 -0.40 4.27
CA GLN A 615 8.36 -1.36 5.37
C GLN A 615 6.89 -1.75 5.55
N CYS A 616 6.59 -3.02 5.33
CA CYS A 616 5.23 -3.56 5.44
C CYS A 616 5.16 -4.60 6.56
N SER A 617 5.91 -5.69 6.41
CA SER A 617 5.84 -6.81 7.35
C SER A 617 6.83 -6.64 8.49
N THR A 618 6.44 -7.10 9.67
CA THR A 618 7.28 -7.07 10.87
C THR A 618 7.00 -8.29 11.73
N ILE A 619 8.05 -8.84 12.35
CA ILE A 619 7.98 -9.95 13.31
C ILE A 619 8.79 -9.51 14.53
N GLN A 620 8.16 -9.38 15.68
CA GLN A 620 8.76 -8.78 16.87
C GLN A 620 8.56 -9.71 18.06
N CYS A 621 9.63 -10.03 18.76
CA CYS A 621 9.55 -10.83 19.98
C CYS A 621 9.33 -9.90 21.19
N ASP A 622 8.30 -10.18 21.99
CA ASP A 622 7.96 -9.42 23.19
C ASP A 622 7.93 -10.34 24.40
N PHE A 623 8.76 -10.00 25.37
CA PHE A 623 8.89 -10.66 26.66
C PHE A 623 8.36 -9.78 27.79
N ASN A 624 8.17 -8.49 27.52
CA ASN A 624 7.74 -7.48 28.47
C ASN A 624 6.23 -7.52 28.69
N LEU A 625 5.40 -7.65 27.64
CA LEU A 625 3.95 -7.75 27.84
C LEU A 625 3.53 -9.00 28.65
N PRO A 626 4.09 -10.20 28.39
CA PRO A 626 3.87 -11.35 29.27
C PRO A 626 4.20 -11.09 30.73
N GLU A 627 5.29 -10.36 31.02
CA GLU A 627 5.66 -9.96 32.38
C GLU A 627 4.68 -8.95 32.98
N ARG A 628 4.38 -7.85 32.26
CA ARG A 628 3.51 -6.76 32.75
C ARG A 628 2.07 -7.18 32.98
N PHE A 629 1.57 -8.13 32.19
CA PHE A 629 0.24 -8.70 32.37
C PHE A 629 0.20 -9.90 33.31
N ASP A 630 1.36 -10.36 33.79
CA ASP A 630 1.50 -11.59 34.59
C ASP A 630 0.82 -12.77 33.89
N LEU A 631 1.21 -13.01 32.63
CA LEU A 631 0.71 -14.12 31.83
C LEU A 631 1.46 -15.40 32.24
N GLU A 632 0.71 -16.46 32.53
CA GLU A 632 1.26 -17.73 32.98
C GLU A 632 0.61 -18.92 32.28
N TYR A 633 1.38 -19.98 32.06
CA TYR A 633 0.91 -21.32 31.73
C TYR A 633 1.45 -22.35 32.74
N ILE A 634 0.83 -23.52 32.80
CA ILE A 634 1.27 -24.66 33.60
C ILE A 634 2.20 -25.52 32.75
N SER A 635 3.46 -25.67 33.16
CA SER A 635 4.49 -26.47 32.50
C SER A 635 4.26 -27.97 32.65
N ALA A 636 5.11 -28.79 32.01
CA ALA A 636 5.06 -30.24 32.13
C ALA A 636 5.32 -30.72 33.57
N GLU A 637 6.11 -29.95 34.32
CA GLU A 637 6.48 -30.15 35.72
C GLU A 637 5.42 -29.64 36.70
N GLY A 638 4.36 -28.99 36.20
CA GLY A 638 3.30 -28.42 37.01
C GLY A 638 3.64 -27.07 37.65
N THR A 639 4.74 -26.43 37.24
CA THR A 639 5.11 -25.07 37.64
C THR A 639 4.41 -24.03 36.77
N ARG A 640 4.23 -22.83 37.32
CA ARG A 640 3.74 -21.67 36.56
C ARG A 640 4.92 -21.00 35.86
N GLU A 641 4.82 -20.88 34.55
CA GLU A 641 5.86 -20.32 33.69
C GLU A 641 5.26 -19.28 32.74
N ARG A 642 6.09 -18.39 32.20
CA ARG A 642 5.63 -17.29 31.33
C ARG A 642 5.78 -17.66 29.85
N PRO A 643 4.75 -17.42 29.02
CA PRO A 643 4.88 -17.60 27.58
C PRO A 643 5.73 -16.48 26.96
N ILE A 644 6.24 -16.72 25.76
CA ILE A 644 6.77 -15.68 24.88
C ILE A 644 5.65 -15.19 23.97
N MET A 645 5.58 -13.89 23.72
CA MET A 645 4.63 -13.29 22.79
C MET A 645 5.37 -12.84 21.53
N VAL A 646 4.89 -13.25 20.35
CA VAL A 646 5.40 -12.77 19.05
C VAL A 646 4.34 -11.90 18.40
N HIS A 647 4.65 -10.63 18.19
CA HIS A 647 3.83 -9.71 17.42
C HIS A 647 4.21 -9.85 15.96
N ARG A 648 3.22 -9.94 15.08
CA ARG A 648 3.51 -9.89 13.65
C ARG A 648 2.40 -9.24 12.85
N ALA A 649 2.81 -8.62 11.76
CA ALA A 649 1.93 -8.09 10.72
C ALA A 649 2.58 -8.38 9.36
N ILE A 650 1.78 -8.68 8.34
CA ILE A 650 2.28 -9.03 7.00
C ILE A 650 2.11 -7.84 6.06
N PHE A 651 0.92 -7.26 6.00
CA PHE A 651 0.66 -6.04 5.23
C PHE A 651 1.03 -4.77 6.00
N GLY A 652 1.03 -4.84 7.33
CA GLY A 652 1.13 -3.69 8.21
C GLY A 652 -0.26 -3.11 8.47
N SER A 653 -0.62 -2.05 7.74
CA SER A 653 -2.01 -1.58 7.68
C SER A 653 -2.61 -1.85 6.31
N ILE A 654 -3.88 -2.22 6.27
CA ILE A 654 -4.63 -2.47 5.04
C ILE A 654 -4.67 -1.20 4.19
N GLU A 655 -4.85 -0.02 4.81
CA GLU A 655 -4.80 1.28 4.14
C GLU A 655 -3.47 1.48 3.40
N ARG A 656 -2.35 1.34 4.11
CA ARG A 656 -1.01 1.57 3.54
C ARG A 656 -0.72 0.57 2.44
N PHE A 657 -1.00 -0.71 2.69
CA PHE A 657 -0.80 -1.77 1.70
C PHE A 657 -1.65 -1.55 0.45
N PHE A 658 -2.91 -1.12 0.60
CA PHE A 658 -3.78 -0.76 -0.52
C PHE A 658 -3.19 0.41 -1.31
N GLY A 659 -2.70 1.44 -0.61
CA GLY A 659 -1.97 2.56 -1.21
C GLY A 659 -0.83 2.05 -2.09
N ILE A 660 0.08 1.26 -1.51
CA ILE A 660 1.23 0.68 -2.23
C ILE A 660 0.77 -0.16 -3.43
N LEU A 661 -0.29 -0.95 -3.27
CA LEU A 661 -0.84 -1.78 -4.34
C LEU A 661 -1.38 -0.95 -5.52
N ILE A 662 -2.07 0.17 -5.26
CA ILE A 662 -2.52 1.09 -6.31
C ILE A 662 -1.30 1.62 -7.09
N GLU A 663 -0.26 2.08 -6.39
CA GLU A 663 0.91 2.69 -7.03
C GLU A 663 1.72 1.65 -7.80
N ASN A 664 1.88 0.45 -7.24
CA ASN A 664 2.56 -0.68 -7.86
C ASN A 664 1.88 -1.11 -9.17
N THR A 665 0.54 -1.15 -9.17
CA THR A 665 -0.26 -1.58 -10.34
C THR A 665 -0.65 -0.44 -11.28
N ALA A 666 -0.33 0.83 -10.95
CA ALA A 666 -0.88 2.01 -11.61
C ALA A 666 -2.43 1.99 -11.74
N GLY A 667 -3.09 1.38 -10.75
CA GLY A 667 -4.53 1.14 -10.69
C GLY A 667 -5.05 0.02 -11.60
N ASP A 668 -4.18 -0.69 -12.32
CA ASP A 668 -4.49 -1.85 -13.15
C ASP A 668 -4.40 -3.15 -12.33
N PHE A 669 -5.33 -3.31 -11.40
CA PHE A 669 -5.33 -4.44 -10.46
C PHE A 669 -5.33 -5.80 -11.18
N PRO A 670 -4.70 -6.84 -10.58
CA PRO A 670 -4.85 -8.21 -11.02
C PRO A 670 -6.33 -8.62 -11.13
N PHE A 671 -6.65 -9.54 -12.04
CA PHE A 671 -8.04 -9.92 -12.35
C PHE A 671 -8.85 -10.30 -11.10
N TRP A 672 -8.26 -11.06 -10.17
CA TRP A 672 -8.92 -11.50 -8.93
C TRP A 672 -9.21 -10.36 -7.94
N LEU A 673 -8.45 -9.26 -8.01
CA LEU A 673 -8.65 -8.06 -7.18
C LEU A 673 -9.49 -6.99 -7.87
N ALA A 674 -9.53 -6.97 -9.20
CA ALA A 674 -10.19 -5.91 -9.95
C ALA A 674 -11.63 -5.71 -9.44
N PRO A 675 -12.04 -4.46 -9.08
CA PRO A 675 -13.36 -4.22 -8.50
C PRO A 675 -14.49 -4.58 -9.47
N VAL A 676 -14.22 -4.43 -10.77
CA VAL A 676 -15.07 -4.87 -11.87
C VAL A 676 -14.16 -5.63 -12.82
N GLN A 677 -14.44 -6.92 -12.99
CA GLN A 677 -13.63 -7.83 -13.81
C GLN A 677 -14.03 -7.75 -15.28
N MET A 678 -15.33 -7.61 -15.53
CA MET A 678 -15.89 -7.53 -16.86
C MET A 678 -16.96 -6.44 -16.96
N LYS A 679 -16.94 -5.67 -18.04
CA LYS A 679 -17.99 -4.70 -18.36
C LYS A 679 -18.72 -5.07 -19.65
N LEU A 680 -20.03 -5.21 -19.58
CA LEU A 680 -20.91 -5.48 -20.72
C LEU A 680 -21.44 -4.17 -21.28
N LEU A 681 -21.26 -3.95 -22.58
CA LEU A 681 -21.61 -2.75 -23.34
C LEU A 681 -22.70 -3.09 -24.37
N PRO A 682 -23.99 -3.09 -23.96
CA PRO A 682 -25.10 -3.38 -24.87
C PRO A 682 -25.33 -2.25 -25.88
N VAL A 683 -25.58 -2.62 -27.14
CA VAL A 683 -25.85 -1.68 -28.23
C VAL A 683 -27.35 -1.39 -28.41
N THR A 684 -28.22 -2.27 -27.92
CA THR A 684 -29.68 -2.17 -28.01
C THR A 684 -30.35 -2.45 -26.66
N ASP A 685 -31.62 -2.06 -26.50
CA ASP A 685 -32.39 -2.37 -25.29
C ASP A 685 -32.60 -3.88 -25.09
N ALA A 686 -32.80 -4.63 -26.17
CA ALA A 686 -32.88 -6.08 -26.12
C ALA A 686 -31.55 -6.71 -25.63
N ALA A 687 -30.41 -6.19 -26.11
CA ALA A 687 -29.10 -6.60 -25.64
C ALA A 687 -28.88 -6.25 -24.16
N TYR A 688 -29.43 -5.13 -23.67
CA TYR A 688 -29.33 -4.76 -22.26
C TYR A 688 -29.98 -5.79 -21.32
N ASP A 689 -31.18 -6.27 -21.65
CA ASP A 689 -31.86 -7.30 -20.85
C ASP A 689 -31.10 -8.64 -20.89
N TYR A 690 -30.50 -8.98 -22.04
CA TYR A 690 -29.61 -10.12 -22.16
C TYR A 690 -28.34 -9.96 -21.29
N CYS A 691 -27.67 -8.81 -21.36
CA CYS A 691 -26.51 -8.50 -20.52
C CYS A 691 -26.82 -8.58 -19.03
N LYS A 692 -28.01 -8.13 -18.58
CA LYS A 692 -28.43 -8.28 -17.19
C LYS A 692 -28.55 -9.74 -16.75
N LYS A 693 -29.09 -10.61 -17.61
CA LYS A 693 -29.18 -12.05 -17.35
C LYS A 693 -27.79 -12.68 -17.24
N VAL A 694 -26.89 -12.31 -18.15
CA VAL A 694 -25.48 -12.77 -18.14
C VAL A 694 -24.76 -12.28 -16.88
N ALA A 695 -24.86 -10.99 -16.54
CA ALA A 695 -24.25 -10.44 -15.33
C ALA A 695 -24.79 -11.12 -14.06
N ALA A 696 -26.10 -11.38 -13.98
CA ALA A 696 -26.68 -12.13 -12.87
C ALA A 696 -26.16 -13.58 -12.78
N LYS A 697 -25.92 -14.23 -13.93
CA LYS A 697 -25.28 -15.56 -13.99
C LYS A 697 -23.82 -15.50 -13.50
N ALA A 698 -23.06 -14.52 -13.97
CA ALA A 698 -21.67 -14.31 -13.56
C ALA A 698 -21.53 -13.99 -12.06
N ASN A 699 -22.40 -13.14 -11.51
CA ASN A 699 -22.41 -12.79 -10.09
C ASN A 699 -22.67 -14.01 -9.20
N ARG A 700 -23.54 -14.95 -9.62
CA ARG A 700 -23.75 -16.23 -8.91
C ARG A 700 -22.52 -17.14 -8.91
N LEU A 701 -21.59 -16.92 -9.84
CA LEU A 701 -20.31 -17.64 -9.91
C LEU A 701 -19.19 -16.93 -9.14
N GLY A 702 -19.46 -15.79 -8.51
CA GLY A 702 -18.47 -14.99 -7.77
C GLY A 702 -17.75 -13.93 -8.61
N LEU A 703 -18.04 -13.87 -9.92
CA LEU A 703 -17.46 -12.88 -10.83
C LEU A 703 -18.11 -11.52 -10.66
N ARG A 704 -17.33 -10.44 -10.87
CA ARG A 704 -17.78 -9.05 -10.71
C ARG A 704 -18.02 -8.41 -12.07
N VAL A 705 -19.25 -8.50 -12.55
CA VAL A 705 -19.63 -8.04 -13.89
C VAL A 705 -20.61 -6.87 -13.81
N GLU A 706 -20.28 -5.77 -14.50
CA GLU A 706 -21.16 -4.60 -14.62
C GLU A 706 -21.74 -4.48 -16.03
N VAL A 707 -22.96 -3.93 -16.13
CA VAL A 707 -23.61 -3.60 -17.40
C VAL A 707 -23.65 -2.08 -17.55
N ASP A 708 -23.05 -1.55 -18.61
CA ASP A 708 -23.01 -0.11 -18.90
C ASP A 708 -24.03 0.27 -19.97
N ARG A 709 -25.18 0.79 -19.56
CA ARG A 709 -26.20 1.35 -20.47
C ARG A 709 -25.99 2.83 -20.74
N GLY A 710 -24.77 3.36 -20.55
CA GLY A 710 -24.50 4.79 -20.70
C GLY A 710 -25.07 5.34 -22.01
N SER A 711 -25.60 6.56 -21.96
CA SER A 711 -26.16 7.25 -23.13
C SER A 711 -25.11 7.74 -24.14
N GLU A 712 -23.86 7.35 -23.93
CA GLU A 712 -22.70 7.79 -24.70
C GLU A 712 -22.48 6.89 -25.92
N ARG A 713 -21.76 7.40 -26.91
CA ARG A 713 -21.36 6.57 -28.07
C ARG A 713 -20.51 5.40 -27.61
N LEU A 714 -20.67 4.23 -28.25
CA LEU A 714 -19.93 3.00 -27.92
C LEU A 714 -18.41 3.21 -27.82
N ALA A 715 -17.80 3.96 -28.74
CA ALA A 715 -16.37 4.26 -28.69
C ALA A 715 -15.95 5.02 -27.41
N LYS A 716 -16.83 5.89 -26.88
CA LYS A 716 -16.61 6.60 -25.62
C LYS A 716 -16.82 5.67 -24.43
N GLN A 717 -17.79 4.76 -24.47
CA GLN A 717 -17.97 3.73 -23.43
C GLN A 717 -16.76 2.80 -23.32
N ILE A 718 -16.23 2.34 -24.46
CA ILE A 718 -14.99 1.54 -24.53
C ILE A 718 -13.83 2.32 -23.92
N ARG A 719 -13.62 3.58 -24.34
CA ARG A 719 -12.57 4.44 -23.78
C ARG A 719 -12.73 4.63 -22.27
N ASN A 720 -13.95 4.85 -21.78
CA ASN A 720 -14.23 4.98 -20.35
C ASN A 720 -13.89 3.69 -19.60
N ALA A 721 -14.23 2.52 -20.14
CA ALA A 721 -13.87 1.23 -19.55
C ALA A 721 -12.35 1.01 -19.52
N GLU A 722 -11.64 1.35 -20.60
CA GLU A 722 -10.16 1.29 -20.65
C GLU A 722 -9.52 2.25 -19.62
N GLN A 723 -10.07 3.46 -19.46
CA GLN A 723 -9.61 4.45 -18.48
C GLN A 723 -9.91 4.05 -17.03
N SER A 724 -11.02 3.35 -16.79
CA SER A 724 -11.35 2.73 -15.50
C SER A 724 -10.58 1.44 -15.23
N ARG A 725 -9.63 1.07 -16.10
CA ARG A 725 -8.77 -0.12 -15.96
C ARG A 725 -9.56 -1.43 -15.85
N ILE A 726 -10.70 -1.52 -16.53
CA ILE A 726 -11.48 -2.77 -16.54
C ILE A 726 -10.69 -3.83 -17.34
N PRO A 727 -10.41 -5.02 -16.77
CA PRO A 727 -9.63 -6.05 -17.45
C PRO A 727 -10.26 -6.52 -18.76
N ILE A 728 -11.58 -6.77 -18.73
CA ILE A 728 -12.34 -7.34 -19.84
C ILE A 728 -13.57 -6.48 -20.14
N MET A 729 -13.84 -6.27 -21.41
CA MET A 729 -15.09 -5.65 -21.86
C MET A 729 -15.71 -6.47 -22.97
N SER A 730 -17.03 -6.46 -23.07
CA SER A 730 -17.73 -7.10 -24.16
C SER A 730 -18.78 -6.19 -24.76
N VAL A 731 -18.73 -6.03 -26.08
CA VAL A 731 -19.76 -5.33 -26.85
C VAL A 731 -20.83 -6.34 -27.22
N VAL A 732 -22.09 -6.03 -26.93
CA VAL A 732 -23.19 -6.98 -27.10
C VAL A 732 -24.25 -6.37 -28.00
N GLY A 733 -24.35 -6.88 -29.21
CA GLY A 733 -25.38 -6.53 -30.19
C GLY A 733 -26.46 -7.61 -30.31
N MET A 734 -27.26 -7.50 -31.37
CA MET A 734 -28.30 -8.49 -31.68
C MET A 734 -27.71 -9.85 -32.06
N LYS A 735 -26.58 -9.86 -32.78
CA LYS A 735 -25.91 -11.10 -33.17
C LYS A 735 -25.47 -11.92 -31.95
N GLU A 736 -24.82 -11.26 -30.99
CA GLU A 736 -24.37 -11.92 -29.76
C GLU A 736 -25.55 -12.44 -28.93
N LEU A 737 -26.67 -11.70 -28.92
CA LEU A 737 -27.90 -12.13 -28.27
C LEU A 737 -28.52 -13.37 -28.94
N GLU A 738 -28.60 -13.38 -30.27
CA GLU A 738 -29.19 -14.48 -31.05
C GLU A 738 -28.34 -15.76 -30.96
N GLU A 739 -27.02 -15.62 -30.97
CA GLU A 739 -26.08 -16.74 -30.92
C GLU A 739 -25.77 -17.20 -29.47
N GLY A 740 -26.19 -16.45 -28.45
CA GLY A 740 -25.87 -16.75 -27.05
C GLY A 740 -24.38 -16.57 -26.72
N THR A 741 -23.73 -15.60 -27.36
CA THR A 741 -22.29 -15.35 -27.28
C THR A 741 -21.99 -13.96 -26.68
N LEU A 742 -20.69 -13.67 -26.52
CA LEU A 742 -20.13 -12.39 -26.12
C LEU A 742 -18.89 -12.09 -26.96
N ALA A 743 -18.87 -10.94 -27.64
CA ALA A 743 -17.66 -10.46 -28.30
C ALA A 743 -16.74 -9.84 -27.25
N VAL A 744 -15.63 -10.50 -26.93
CA VAL A 744 -14.75 -10.19 -25.81
C VAL A 744 -13.53 -9.40 -26.27
N ARG A 745 -13.24 -8.33 -25.55
CA ARG A 745 -12.03 -7.52 -25.69
C ARG A 745 -11.29 -7.46 -24.36
N SER A 746 -10.02 -7.80 -24.39
CA SER A 746 -9.08 -7.56 -23.30
C SER A 746 -8.48 -6.18 -23.41
N ARG A 747 -8.33 -5.49 -22.27
CA ARG A 747 -7.64 -4.21 -22.21
C ARG A 747 -6.18 -4.31 -22.68
N LYS A 748 -5.50 -5.43 -22.41
CA LYS A 748 -4.07 -5.63 -22.74
C LYS A 748 -3.86 -6.29 -24.11
N LEU A 749 -4.68 -7.28 -24.45
CA LEU A 749 -4.49 -8.11 -25.65
C LEU A 749 -5.36 -7.67 -26.84
N GLY A 750 -6.25 -6.69 -26.65
CA GLY A 750 -7.16 -6.25 -27.69
C GLY A 750 -8.33 -7.21 -27.90
N ASP A 751 -8.77 -7.36 -29.14
CA ASP A 751 -9.92 -8.19 -29.50
C ASP A 751 -9.58 -9.69 -29.38
N LEU A 752 -10.38 -10.42 -28.60
CA LEU A 752 -10.22 -11.86 -28.37
C LEU A 752 -11.24 -12.69 -29.17
N GLY A 753 -12.16 -12.05 -29.89
CA GLY A 753 -13.23 -12.71 -30.64
C GLY A 753 -14.46 -13.01 -29.80
N SER A 754 -15.33 -13.89 -30.31
CA SER A 754 -16.62 -14.21 -29.70
C SER A 754 -16.59 -15.58 -29.01
N PHE A 755 -17.15 -15.64 -27.80
CA PHE A 755 -17.22 -16.84 -26.97
C PHE A 755 -18.65 -17.14 -26.55
N ALA A 756 -19.00 -18.42 -26.43
CA ALA A 756 -20.25 -18.80 -25.77
C ALA A 756 -20.21 -18.31 -24.31
N VAL A 757 -21.35 -17.81 -23.81
CA VAL A 757 -21.42 -17.23 -22.46
C VAL A 757 -20.93 -18.22 -21.40
N ASP A 758 -21.35 -19.47 -21.49
CA ASP A 758 -21.12 -20.46 -20.45
C ASP A 758 -19.64 -20.84 -20.38
N ASP A 759 -19.04 -21.13 -21.53
CA ASP A 759 -17.61 -21.41 -21.66
C ASP A 759 -16.76 -20.23 -21.16
N LEU A 760 -17.16 -19.00 -21.50
CA LEU A 760 -16.44 -17.81 -21.04
C LEU A 760 -16.54 -17.65 -19.52
N LEU A 761 -17.73 -17.78 -18.94
CA LEU A 761 -17.89 -17.61 -17.48
C LEU A 761 -17.16 -18.70 -16.70
N GLU A 762 -17.11 -19.94 -17.20
CA GLU A 762 -16.31 -21.01 -16.63
C GLU A 762 -14.81 -20.69 -16.71
N GLU A 763 -14.33 -20.23 -17.88
CA GLU A 763 -12.93 -19.86 -18.05
C GLU A 763 -12.56 -18.65 -17.19
N LEU A 764 -13.42 -17.64 -17.08
CA LEU A 764 -13.19 -16.49 -16.19
C LEU A 764 -13.17 -16.89 -14.73
N LYS A 765 -14.03 -17.82 -14.31
CA LYS A 765 -14.00 -18.37 -12.95
C LYS A 765 -12.73 -19.18 -12.71
N ARG A 766 -12.31 -19.99 -13.71
CA ARG A 766 -11.04 -20.70 -13.67
C ARG A 766 -9.89 -19.72 -13.61
N CYS A 767 -9.93 -18.60 -14.32
CA CYS A 767 -8.93 -17.55 -14.25
C CYS A 767 -9.00 -16.75 -12.95
N ASP A 768 -10.15 -16.60 -12.30
CA ASP A 768 -10.26 -16.02 -10.96
C ASP A 768 -9.55 -16.93 -9.95
N GLY A 769 -9.88 -18.24 -9.99
CA GLY A 769 -9.28 -19.29 -9.16
C GLY A 769 -7.80 -19.62 -9.50
N ALA A 770 -7.40 -19.52 -10.76
CA ALA A 770 -6.03 -19.75 -11.23
C ALA A 770 -5.21 -18.47 -11.17
N ALA A 771 -5.81 -17.28 -11.26
CA ALA A 771 -5.18 -16.08 -10.75
C ALA A 771 -5.03 -16.19 -9.24
N GLU A 772 -5.90 -16.93 -8.51
CA GLU A 772 -5.75 -17.39 -7.12
C GLU A 772 -4.66 -18.47 -6.89
N GLU A 773 -4.24 -19.24 -7.89
CA GLU A 773 -3.16 -20.25 -7.77
C GLU A 773 -1.82 -19.90 -8.46
N MET A 774 -1.80 -19.23 -9.61
CA MET A 774 -0.56 -18.82 -10.30
C MET A 774 0.25 -17.80 -9.50
N THR A 775 -0.41 -17.10 -8.58
CA THR A 775 0.25 -16.23 -7.59
C THR A 775 0.53 -16.94 -6.26
N LYS A 776 0.21 -18.24 -6.11
CA LYS A 776 0.72 -19.10 -5.01
C LYS A 776 2.12 -19.65 -5.29
N LEU A 777 2.57 -19.69 -6.55
CA LEU A 777 3.82 -20.35 -6.90
C LEU A 777 5.02 -19.44 -7.18
N GLY A 778 4.84 -18.15 -7.52
CA GLY A 778 5.99 -17.30 -7.88
C GLY A 778 6.84 -17.89 -9.03
N VAL A 779 6.27 -18.78 -9.86
CA VAL A 779 6.95 -19.39 -11.00
C VAL A 779 6.06 -19.25 -12.24
N ALA A 780 6.65 -18.73 -13.31
CA ALA A 780 6.11 -18.89 -14.67
C ALA A 780 5.94 -20.40 -14.97
N PRO A 781 4.97 -20.84 -15.80
CA PRO A 781 4.77 -22.25 -16.04
C PRO A 781 6.06 -22.88 -16.60
N ALA A 782 6.66 -23.79 -15.83
CA ALA A 782 7.55 -24.80 -16.40
C ALA A 782 6.72 -25.58 -17.43
N LYS A 783 7.28 -25.76 -18.63
CA LYS A 783 6.68 -26.62 -19.67
C LYS A 783 6.55 -28.04 -19.12
N SER A 784 5.40 -28.38 -18.55
CA SER A 784 5.11 -29.77 -18.19
C SER A 784 4.76 -30.53 -19.46
N GLU A 785 5.64 -31.46 -19.83
CA GLU A 785 5.41 -32.45 -20.88
C GLU A 785 4.12 -33.25 -20.58
N MET A 786 3.04 -32.98 -21.32
CA MET A 786 2.04 -34.01 -21.57
C MET A 786 2.62 -34.98 -22.59
N LYS A 787 3.41 -35.95 -22.13
CA LYS A 787 3.57 -37.21 -22.85
C LYS A 787 2.37 -38.09 -22.50
N SER A 788 1.41 -38.11 -23.43
CA SER A 788 0.45 -39.21 -23.52
C SER A 788 1.23 -40.50 -23.79
N SER A 789 1.14 -41.45 -22.88
CA SER A 789 1.58 -42.82 -23.10
C SER A 789 0.74 -43.46 -24.22
N SER A 790 1.36 -43.72 -25.36
CA SER A 790 0.97 -44.80 -26.26
C SER A 790 2.17 -45.18 -27.14
N ALA A 791 2.61 -46.43 -26.97
CA ALA A 791 3.77 -47.13 -27.54
C ALA A 791 5.12 -46.82 -26.89
#